data_AF-A0A7C6J4G2-F1
#
_entry.id   AF-A0A7C6J4G2-F1
#
_cell.length_a   1.000
_cell.length_b   1.000
_cell.length_c   1.000
_cell.angle_alpha   90.00
_cell.angle_beta   90.00
_cell.angle_gamma   90.00
#
_symmetry.space_group_name_H-M   'P 1'
#
loop_
_entity.id
_entity.type
_entity.pdbx_description
1 polymer ?
#
loop_
_entity_poly.entity_id
_entity_poly.type
_entity_poly.pdbx_seq_one_letter_code
_entity_poly.pdbx_strand_id
1 'polypeptide(L)'
;MLKKLATRRHAYLVLISTVFFVIIVIFPTILCTGCSRKRPETLYTLLVNVEPAEAGIVFIEPSGPSYKKGTTVFLFALGKADNYAFYQWTGDLAADDDNPAKVVMNANKNVTAHFKELDYNLTIEMEGKGRVIRKIVTGEGDAGPVQIQLTAHPDPGWAFLKWTGDLTGSDNPARLILDGDKTITAYFTEVPGGRMITGRVTYSRSGSPAKLATVTLVKDGTGLYNTVADPEGWYSLPVKAGEEVELIAAKEGFAGSRFQGVVVPAGESFRADMIMQKPEIPGGSVTPPSLTVTGVNSGQTISGTKRISVQLKGEHEPRVLYIDIGSESNRHPYGFASNPFSIPLNTRGYPDGPSFIYIAAYDQNQNLVTTRIPVIIKNGSPAGVHLVMRKPLQVVAYTQGDDMQIESLARPCSFPGLYLHQRDFPQVQRDFSSMAAEERSACFVQLSWEKEFDSDSGFGGYNVYRSSSANGPWLRLGNADEDREAGRYYFFDMSSDVTPGVRSYYKVVPYGPGGVEGSGKTGSVIPLGRFEVRLKTPAHEATGVPLNPTLKWEHNGLEADLYDYALELVSLSEESDPPRWAYSELSTNRKDKTSVVYDSSWEDYFALQNNWVYQWDVIYARAFKLYDYATDGKQVIAVYSAAFSLGRKSQAYGSYNGAFVFTTGDAK
;
A
#
# COMPACT_ATOMS: atom_id res chain seq x y z
N MET A 1 -22.25 -77.22 22.77
CA MET A 1 -23.35 -77.35 23.74
C MET A 1 -24.33 -76.21 23.49
N LEU A 2 -25.45 -76.45 22.76
CA LEU A 2 -26.80 -76.65 23.33
C LEU A 2 -27.19 -75.45 24.22
N LYS A 3 -28.19 -74.60 23.94
CA LYS A 3 -29.50 -74.81 23.29
C LYS A 3 -30.16 -73.45 22.98
N LYS A 4 -30.79 -73.29 21.81
CA LYS A 4 -32.25 -73.02 21.59
C LYS A 4 -32.53 -71.53 21.32
N LEU A 5 -33.45 -71.09 20.45
CA LEU A 5 -34.55 -71.66 19.64
C LEU A 5 -34.84 -70.59 18.54
N ALA A 6 -34.88 -70.96 17.24
CA ALA A 6 -36.08 -70.95 16.36
C ALA A 6 -36.59 -69.58 15.83
N THR A 7 -37.10 -69.36 14.60
CA THR A 7 -37.25 -70.09 13.31
C THR A 7 -37.98 -69.13 12.33
N ARG A 8 -37.58 -69.08 11.03
CA ARG A 8 -38.36 -68.72 9.78
C ARG A 8 -39.01 -67.32 9.65
N ARG A 9 -39.38 -66.76 8.48
CA ARG A 9 -39.05 -66.76 7.02
C ARG A 9 -40.19 -65.93 6.36
N HIS A 10 -39.89 -65.07 5.35
CA HIS A 10 -40.78 -64.58 4.25
C HIS A 10 -41.84 -63.51 4.64
N ALA A 11 -42.29 -62.51 3.85
CA ALA A 11 -42.07 -62.05 2.47
C ALA A 11 -42.68 -60.61 2.26
N TYR A 12 -42.14 -59.86 1.28
CA TYR A 12 -42.72 -58.92 0.29
C TYR A 12 -43.78 -57.79 0.61
N LEU A 13 -43.38 -56.55 0.20
CA LEU A 13 -44.06 -55.52 -0.64
C LEU A 13 -45.13 -54.52 -0.05
N VAL A 14 -44.92 -53.21 -0.36
CA VAL A 14 -45.88 -52.11 -0.71
C VAL A 14 -46.27 -50.97 0.29
N LEU A 15 -45.89 -49.74 -0.13
CA LEU A 15 -46.46 -48.36 -0.06
C LEU A 15 -46.83 -47.57 1.24
N ILE A 16 -46.25 -46.33 1.28
CA ILE A 16 -46.77 -44.97 1.63
C ILE A 16 -47.33 -44.66 3.05
N SER A 17 -46.71 -43.67 3.74
CA SER A 17 -47.34 -42.45 4.34
C SER A 17 -46.61 -41.90 5.58
N THR A 18 -45.96 -40.75 5.41
CA THR A 18 -45.85 -39.53 6.26
C THR A 18 -45.80 -39.53 7.82
N VAL A 19 -44.78 -38.77 8.31
CA VAL A 19 -44.59 -37.90 9.51
C VAL A 19 -44.07 -38.40 10.90
N PHE A 20 -43.07 -37.62 11.38
CA PHE A 20 -42.62 -37.27 12.74
C PHE A 20 -41.57 -38.13 13.52
N PHE A 21 -40.36 -37.53 13.63
CA PHE A 21 -39.37 -37.48 14.73
C PHE A 21 -39.30 -38.61 15.77
N VAL A 22 -38.12 -39.24 15.92
CA VAL A 22 -37.23 -39.14 17.12
C VAL A 22 -35.84 -39.73 16.79
N ILE A 23 -34.81 -39.01 17.23
CA ILE A 23 -33.37 -39.21 17.09
C ILE A 23 -32.88 -40.37 17.98
N ILE A 24 -32.18 -41.37 17.41
CA ILE A 24 -31.05 -42.08 18.06
C ILE A 24 -30.07 -42.51 16.95
N VAL A 25 -28.99 -41.75 16.75
CA VAL A 25 -27.83 -42.19 15.95
C VAL A 25 -26.71 -42.57 16.93
N ILE A 26 -26.39 -43.85 16.94
CA ILE A 26 -25.30 -44.46 17.70
C ILE A 26 -23.98 -44.03 17.04
N PHE A 27 -23.13 -43.31 17.78
CA PHE A 27 -21.74 -43.02 17.41
C PHE A 27 -20.89 -44.28 17.54
N PRO A 28 -20.20 -44.77 16.49
CA PRO A 28 -19.02 -45.60 16.66
C PRO A 28 -17.80 -44.67 16.84
N THR A 29 -17.17 -44.76 18.01
CA THR A 29 -15.91 -44.10 18.34
C THR A 29 -14.77 -44.68 17.50
N ILE A 30 -14.45 -44.04 16.38
CA ILE A 30 -13.19 -44.25 15.67
C ILE A 30 -12.12 -43.38 16.36
N LEU A 31 -11.21 -44.03 17.08
CA LEU A 31 -9.94 -43.42 17.49
C LEU A 31 -9.08 -43.20 16.23
N CYS A 32 -9.08 -41.98 15.70
CA CYS A 32 -8.02 -41.51 14.80
C CYS A 32 -7.05 -40.62 15.60
N THR A 33 -5.89 -41.18 15.92
CA THR A 33 -4.70 -40.44 16.33
C THR A 33 -4.21 -39.58 15.16
N GLY A 34 -4.14 -38.26 15.36
CA GLY A 34 -3.32 -37.36 14.53
C GLY A 34 -3.94 -36.79 13.25
N CYS A 35 -5.13 -36.19 13.31
CA CYS A 35 -5.52 -35.18 12.31
C CYS A 35 -5.49 -33.78 12.95
N SER A 36 -4.52 -32.96 12.57
CA SER A 36 -4.65 -31.51 12.73
C SER A 36 -5.92 -31.07 11.99
N ARG A 37 -6.97 -30.66 12.71
CA ARG A 37 -8.15 -30.04 12.09
C ARG A 37 -7.69 -28.76 11.38
N LYS A 38 -7.40 -28.84 10.08
CA LYS A 38 -7.35 -27.63 9.24
C LYS A 38 -8.74 -27.00 9.32
N ARG A 39 -8.78 -25.74 9.77
CA ARG A 39 -10.00 -24.93 9.77
C ARG A 39 -10.54 -24.91 8.33
N PRO A 40 -11.85 -25.13 8.08
CA PRO A 40 -12.39 -25.09 6.73
C PRO A 40 -12.11 -23.72 6.10
N GLU A 41 -11.55 -23.71 4.89
CA GLU A 41 -11.26 -22.49 4.14
C GLU A 41 -12.58 -21.85 3.69
N THR A 42 -12.79 -20.58 4.01
CA THR A 42 -13.96 -19.82 3.54
C THR A 42 -13.75 -19.45 2.07
N LEU A 43 -14.68 -19.85 1.21
CA LEU A 43 -14.70 -19.53 -0.22
C LEU A 43 -15.86 -18.59 -0.54
N TYR A 44 -15.68 -17.73 -1.54
CA TYR A 44 -16.69 -16.80 -2.04
C TYR A 44 -16.81 -16.87 -3.55
N THR A 45 -18.02 -16.64 -4.08
CA THR A 45 -18.30 -16.61 -5.52
C THR A 45 -18.29 -15.18 -6.06
N LEU A 46 -17.81 -15.00 -7.29
CA LEU A 46 -17.90 -13.74 -8.04
C LEU A 46 -18.80 -13.94 -9.26
N LEU A 47 -19.93 -13.23 -9.29
CA LEU A 47 -20.80 -13.13 -10.45
C LEU A 47 -20.45 -11.87 -11.23
N VAL A 48 -20.26 -12.00 -12.54
CA VAL A 48 -19.95 -10.89 -13.45
C VAL A 48 -21.01 -10.84 -14.55
N ASN A 49 -21.69 -9.71 -14.67
CA ASN A 49 -22.66 -9.44 -15.72
C ASN A 49 -22.10 -8.42 -16.72
N VAL A 50 -22.68 -8.42 -17.92
CA VAL A 50 -22.37 -7.47 -18.99
C VAL A 50 -23.67 -6.82 -19.41
N GLU A 51 -23.68 -5.49 -19.54
CA GLU A 51 -24.85 -4.73 -19.95
C GLU A 51 -24.50 -3.75 -21.10
N PRO A 52 -25.19 -3.84 -22.25
CA PRO A 52 -26.10 -4.94 -22.65
C PRO A 52 -25.32 -6.25 -22.88
N ALA A 53 -25.96 -7.41 -22.72
CA ALA A 53 -25.29 -8.72 -22.63
C ALA A 53 -24.44 -9.09 -23.85
N GLU A 54 -24.74 -8.52 -25.00
CA GLU A 54 -24.06 -8.71 -26.28
C GLU A 54 -22.87 -7.77 -26.50
N ALA A 55 -22.76 -6.68 -25.72
CA ALA A 55 -21.82 -5.59 -25.99
C ALA A 55 -20.35 -5.94 -25.68
N GLY A 56 -20.12 -6.88 -24.77
CA GLY A 56 -18.77 -7.11 -24.25
C GLY A 56 -18.53 -8.49 -23.68
N ILE A 57 -17.28 -8.70 -23.27
CA ILE A 57 -16.80 -9.85 -22.52
C ILE A 57 -15.95 -9.34 -21.35
N VAL A 58 -16.01 -10.04 -20.21
CA VAL A 58 -15.14 -9.76 -19.07
C VAL A 58 -14.20 -10.93 -18.84
N PHE A 59 -12.89 -10.67 -18.90
CA PHE A 59 -11.87 -11.64 -18.48
C PHE A 59 -11.59 -11.48 -16.99
N ILE A 60 -11.41 -12.60 -16.30
CA ILE A 60 -11.23 -12.67 -14.85
C ILE A 60 -9.87 -13.29 -14.53
N GLU A 61 -9.03 -12.59 -13.77
CA GLU A 61 -7.70 -13.06 -13.40
C GLU A 61 -7.46 -12.94 -11.87
N PRO A 62 -7.14 -14.02 -11.14
CA PRO A 62 -7.17 -15.42 -11.58
C PRO A 62 -8.61 -15.86 -11.89
N SER A 63 -8.79 -16.79 -12.84
CA SER A 63 -10.11 -17.35 -13.13
C SER A 63 -10.45 -18.50 -12.18
N GLY A 64 -11.72 -18.62 -11.80
CA GLY A 64 -12.18 -19.72 -10.95
C GLY A 64 -13.67 -19.62 -10.59
N PRO A 65 -14.28 -20.74 -10.17
CA PRO A 65 -15.69 -20.76 -9.75
C PRO A 65 -15.91 -20.13 -8.36
N SER A 66 -14.85 -20.04 -7.56
CA SER A 66 -14.87 -19.43 -6.23
C SER A 66 -13.44 -19.12 -5.78
N TYR A 67 -13.30 -18.20 -4.82
CA TYR A 67 -12.03 -17.66 -4.37
C TYR A 67 -11.93 -17.73 -2.84
N LYS A 68 -10.72 -17.95 -2.31
CA LYS A 68 -10.48 -17.91 -0.86
C LYS A 68 -10.75 -16.51 -0.32
N LYS A 69 -11.25 -16.41 0.91
CA LYS A 69 -11.40 -15.13 1.61
C LYS A 69 -10.10 -14.32 1.54
N GLY A 70 -10.19 -13.09 1.05
CA GLY A 70 -9.07 -12.17 0.87
C GLY A 70 -8.34 -12.27 -0.47
N THR A 71 -8.75 -13.17 -1.38
CA THR A 71 -8.20 -13.23 -2.74
C THR A 71 -8.55 -11.94 -3.50
N THR A 72 -7.57 -11.37 -4.20
CA THR A 72 -7.78 -10.27 -5.15
C THR A 72 -7.99 -10.84 -6.55
N VAL A 73 -8.98 -10.30 -7.27
CA VAL A 73 -9.36 -10.69 -8.63
C VAL A 73 -9.43 -9.44 -9.51
N PHE A 74 -8.91 -9.52 -10.73
CA PHE A 74 -8.94 -8.47 -11.74
C PHE A 74 -9.96 -8.77 -12.82
N LEU A 75 -10.71 -7.75 -13.22
CA LEU A 75 -11.74 -7.81 -14.25
C LEU A 75 -11.37 -6.91 -15.42
N PHE A 76 -11.22 -7.50 -16.61
CA PHE A 76 -10.91 -6.78 -17.85
C PHE A 76 -12.16 -6.76 -18.73
N ALA A 77 -12.81 -5.61 -18.85
CA ALA A 77 -13.96 -5.44 -19.73
C ALA A 77 -13.51 -5.09 -21.16
N LEU A 78 -13.79 -5.96 -22.12
CA LEU A 78 -13.48 -5.78 -23.53
C LEU A 78 -14.77 -5.74 -24.35
N GLY A 79 -14.87 -4.77 -25.27
CA GLY A 79 -16.00 -4.71 -26.20
C GLY A 79 -15.95 -5.88 -27.19
N LYS A 80 -17.10 -6.48 -27.47
CA LYS A 80 -17.19 -7.70 -28.31
C LYS A 80 -17.29 -7.38 -29.80
N ALA A 81 -18.06 -6.36 -30.16
CA ALA A 81 -18.17 -5.84 -31.53
C ALA A 81 -17.51 -4.47 -31.63
N ASP A 82 -17.00 -4.08 -32.79
CA ASP A 82 -16.16 -2.89 -33.00
C ASP A 82 -16.81 -1.57 -32.59
N ASN A 83 -18.14 -1.55 -32.42
CA ASN A 83 -18.94 -0.41 -32.00
C ASN A 83 -19.29 -0.37 -30.50
N TYR A 84 -18.67 -1.14 -29.60
CA TYR A 84 -18.98 -1.06 -28.15
C TYR A 84 -17.79 -0.72 -27.27
N ALA A 85 -17.82 0.38 -26.52
CA ALA A 85 -16.78 0.69 -25.53
C ALA A 85 -17.27 0.57 -24.09
N PHE A 86 -16.40 0.10 -23.20
CA PHE A 86 -16.64 0.11 -21.77
C PHE A 86 -16.70 1.56 -21.26
N TYR A 87 -17.61 1.85 -20.33
CA TYR A 87 -17.67 3.18 -19.70
C TYR A 87 -17.71 3.16 -18.16
N GLN A 88 -18.31 2.16 -17.51
CA GLN A 88 -18.31 2.07 -16.03
C GLN A 88 -18.58 0.66 -15.51
N TRP A 89 -18.22 0.43 -14.25
CA TRP A 89 -18.64 -0.75 -13.48
C TRP A 89 -19.74 -0.40 -12.49
N THR A 90 -20.62 -1.35 -12.16
CA THR A 90 -21.54 -1.23 -11.01
C THR A 90 -21.58 -2.53 -10.20
N GLY A 91 -22.22 -2.49 -9.02
CA GLY A 91 -22.35 -3.64 -8.12
C GLY A 91 -21.34 -3.60 -6.97
N ASP A 92 -20.85 -4.76 -6.55
CA ASP A 92 -19.97 -4.93 -5.38
C ASP A 92 -18.48 -4.59 -5.65
N LEU A 93 -18.24 -3.47 -6.36
CA LEU A 93 -16.94 -2.88 -6.59
C LEU A 93 -16.77 -1.58 -5.78
N ALA A 94 -15.51 -1.19 -5.53
CA ALA A 94 -15.22 0.17 -5.09
C ALA A 94 -15.65 1.16 -6.20
N ALA A 95 -15.95 2.41 -5.84
CA ALA A 95 -16.42 3.42 -6.78
C ALA A 95 -15.27 3.97 -7.66
N ASP A 96 -14.59 3.10 -8.42
CA ASP A 96 -13.64 3.46 -9.46
C ASP A 96 -14.07 2.93 -10.84
N ASP A 97 -14.04 3.79 -11.87
CA ASP A 97 -14.34 3.42 -13.27
C ASP A 97 -13.12 2.83 -13.98
N ASP A 98 -12.19 2.25 -13.23
CA ASP A 98 -10.95 1.69 -13.77
C ASP A 98 -11.22 0.40 -14.55
N ASN A 99 -10.49 0.20 -15.63
CA ASN A 99 -10.52 -1.03 -16.41
C ASN A 99 -9.09 -1.37 -16.84
N PRO A 100 -8.46 -2.40 -16.23
CA PRO A 100 -9.07 -3.43 -15.38
C PRO A 100 -9.53 -2.95 -13.99
N ALA A 101 -10.62 -3.54 -13.48
CA ALA A 101 -11.13 -3.32 -12.13
C ALA A 101 -10.62 -4.37 -11.13
N LYS A 102 -10.52 -3.98 -9.85
CA LYS A 102 -10.05 -4.82 -8.74
C LYS A 102 -11.19 -5.23 -7.82
N VAL A 103 -11.33 -6.53 -7.56
CA VAL A 103 -12.28 -7.10 -6.60
C VAL A 103 -11.53 -7.83 -5.48
N VAL A 104 -11.80 -7.49 -4.22
CA VAL A 104 -11.33 -8.27 -3.06
C VAL A 104 -12.45 -9.19 -2.57
N MET A 105 -12.19 -10.50 -2.57
CA MET A 105 -13.15 -11.54 -2.24
C MET A 105 -13.30 -11.70 -0.72
N ASN A 106 -14.10 -10.82 -0.10
CA ASN A 106 -14.42 -10.83 1.33
C ASN A 106 -15.85 -11.30 1.67
N ALA A 107 -16.68 -11.44 0.64
CA ALA A 107 -18.03 -11.98 0.62
C ALA A 107 -18.31 -12.51 -0.80
N ASN A 108 -19.47 -13.12 -1.04
CA ASN A 108 -19.94 -13.30 -2.42
C ASN A 108 -20.13 -11.92 -3.06
N LYS A 109 -19.73 -11.78 -4.33
CA LYS A 109 -19.71 -10.51 -5.06
C LYS A 109 -20.52 -10.63 -6.34
N ASN A 110 -21.23 -9.56 -6.70
CA ASN A 110 -21.91 -9.41 -7.98
C ASN A 110 -21.54 -8.07 -8.62
N VAL A 111 -21.00 -8.11 -9.83
CA VAL A 111 -20.45 -6.96 -10.55
C VAL A 111 -21.03 -6.90 -11.96
N THR A 112 -21.30 -5.71 -12.48
CA THR A 112 -21.79 -5.51 -13.85
C THR A 112 -20.86 -4.55 -14.61
N ALA A 113 -20.38 -4.99 -15.79
CA ALA A 113 -19.68 -4.13 -16.75
C ALA A 113 -20.69 -3.44 -17.66
N HIS A 114 -20.65 -2.12 -17.74
CA HIS A 114 -21.52 -1.36 -18.63
C HIS A 114 -20.76 -0.89 -19.87
N PHE A 115 -21.38 -1.11 -21.02
CA PHE A 115 -20.87 -0.74 -22.33
C PHE A 115 -21.83 0.23 -23.01
N LYS A 116 -21.26 1.13 -23.81
CA LYS A 116 -22.00 2.07 -24.65
C LYS A 116 -21.70 1.78 -26.11
N GLU A 117 -22.74 1.76 -26.92
CA GLU A 117 -22.61 1.70 -28.37
C GLU A 117 -22.01 3.02 -28.90
N LEU A 118 -21.10 2.90 -29.86
CA LEU A 118 -20.39 3.97 -30.53
C LEU A 118 -21.04 4.21 -31.88
N ASP A 119 -21.05 5.47 -32.32
CA ASP A 119 -21.63 5.85 -33.62
C ASP A 119 -20.81 5.36 -34.83
N TYR A 120 -19.54 5.00 -34.60
CA TYR A 120 -18.61 4.50 -35.62
C TYR A 120 -17.90 3.24 -35.15
N ASN A 121 -17.45 2.42 -36.10
CA ASN A 121 -16.70 1.21 -35.83
C ASN A 121 -15.24 1.51 -35.51
N LEU A 122 -14.73 0.93 -34.42
CA LEU A 122 -13.31 0.91 -34.10
C LEU A 122 -12.79 -0.53 -34.15
N THR A 123 -12.19 -0.88 -35.28
CA THR A 123 -11.57 -2.20 -35.51
C THR A 123 -10.18 -2.21 -34.88
N ILE A 124 -9.92 -3.15 -33.96
CA ILE A 124 -8.63 -3.30 -33.29
C ILE A 124 -8.04 -4.67 -33.64
N GLU A 125 -6.97 -4.65 -34.42
CA GLU A 125 -6.16 -5.81 -34.73
C GLU A 125 -4.99 -5.92 -33.74
N MET A 126 -4.51 -7.15 -33.52
CA MET A 126 -3.37 -7.40 -32.65
C MET A 126 -2.36 -8.30 -33.38
N GLU A 127 -1.11 -7.87 -33.41
CA GLU A 127 0.01 -8.70 -33.84
C GLU A 127 0.86 -9.04 -32.61
N GLY A 128 1.00 -10.33 -32.32
CA GLY A 128 1.61 -10.81 -31.07
C GLY A 128 0.58 -11.21 -30.00
N LYS A 129 0.99 -11.25 -28.72
CA LYS A 129 0.12 -11.64 -27.60
C LYS A 129 -0.06 -10.51 -26.58
N GLY A 130 -1.32 -10.18 -26.35
CA GLY A 130 -1.76 -9.16 -25.42
C GLY A 130 -3.25 -8.89 -25.61
N ARG A 131 -3.72 -7.81 -25.00
CA ARG A 131 -5.10 -7.34 -25.08
C ARG A 131 -5.12 -5.83 -25.17
N VAL A 132 -6.15 -5.28 -25.82
CA VAL A 132 -6.37 -3.83 -25.89
C VAL A 132 -7.70 -3.51 -25.22
N ILE A 133 -7.65 -2.68 -24.19
CA ILE A 133 -8.82 -2.16 -23.51
C ILE A 133 -9.18 -0.82 -24.14
N ARG A 134 -10.47 -0.59 -24.40
CA ARG A 134 -10.99 0.70 -24.83
C ARG A 134 -11.98 1.27 -23.83
N LYS A 135 -11.81 2.55 -23.50
CA LYS A 135 -12.63 3.30 -22.54
C LYS A 135 -13.07 4.64 -23.14
N ILE A 136 -14.32 5.03 -22.91
CA ILE A 136 -14.83 6.37 -23.29
C ILE A 136 -14.34 7.42 -22.27
N VAL A 137 -13.86 8.58 -22.74
CA VAL A 137 -13.24 9.64 -21.90
C VAL A 137 -13.77 11.06 -22.21
N THR A 138 -15.00 11.22 -22.70
CA THR A 138 -15.51 12.52 -23.22
C THR A 138 -15.31 13.72 -22.28
N GLY A 139 -14.91 14.88 -22.84
CA GLY A 139 -14.57 16.12 -22.11
C GLY A 139 -15.76 17.05 -21.82
N GLU A 140 -15.57 18.07 -20.98
CA GLU A 140 -16.62 19.02 -20.57
C GLU A 140 -17.31 19.69 -21.78
N GLY A 141 -18.62 19.45 -21.97
CA GLY A 141 -19.50 20.22 -22.88
C GLY A 141 -20.12 19.50 -24.08
N ASP A 142 -20.39 18.18 -23.97
CA ASP A 142 -21.01 17.28 -24.96
C ASP A 142 -21.83 17.91 -26.11
N ALA A 143 -21.18 18.02 -27.28
CA ALA A 143 -21.73 17.97 -28.65
C ALA A 143 -20.63 17.65 -29.69
N GLY A 144 -19.57 16.92 -29.30
CA GLY A 144 -18.37 16.66 -30.12
C GLY A 144 -18.07 15.16 -30.32
N PRO A 145 -17.07 14.82 -31.16
CA PRO A 145 -16.72 13.42 -31.46
C PRO A 145 -16.25 12.67 -30.22
N VAL A 146 -16.61 11.38 -30.12
CA VAL A 146 -16.30 10.54 -28.97
C VAL A 146 -14.78 10.34 -28.84
N GLN A 147 -14.23 10.66 -27.67
CA GLN A 147 -12.82 10.38 -27.38
C GLN A 147 -12.69 9.02 -26.68
N ILE A 148 -11.89 8.14 -27.28
CA ILE A 148 -11.59 6.80 -26.79
C ILE A 148 -10.15 6.76 -26.28
N GLN A 149 -9.95 6.24 -25.07
CA GLN A 149 -8.63 5.85 -24.59
C GLN A 149 -8.41 4.36 -24.83
N LEU A 150 -7.25 4.04 -25.39
CA LEU A 150 -6.80 2.70 -25.74
C LEU A 150 -5.61 2.33 -24.86
N THR A 151 -5.73 1.21 -24.14
CA THR A 151 -4.68 0.72 -23.24
C THR A 151 -4.27 -0.68 -23.64
N ALA A 152 -3.04 -0.84 -24.14
CA ALA A 152 -2.46 -2.14 -24.45
C ALA A 152 -1.88 -2.80 -23.20
N HIS A 153 -2.31 -4.02 -22.91
CA HIS A 153 -1.82 -4.88 -21.84
C HIS A 153 -1.15 -6.11 -22.45
N PRO A 154 0.19 -6.19 -22.44
CA PRO A 154 0.90 -7.36 -22.94
C PRO A 154 0.61 -8.61 -22.10
N ASP A 155 0.59 -9.77 -22.74
CA ASP A 155 0.57 -11.04 -22.00
C ASP A 155 1.96 -11.33 -21.36
N PRO A 156 2.07 -12.20 -20.34
CA PRO A 156 3.34 -12.54 -19.74
C PRO A 156 4.42 -12.96 -20.77
N GLY A 157 5.59 -12.32 -20.71
CA GLY A 157 6.70 -12.53 -21.64
C GLY A 157 6.66 -11.69 -22.93
N TRP A 158 5.63 -10.87 -23.10
CA TRP A 158 5.47 -9.92 -24.20
C TRP A 158 5.58 -8.48 -23.70
N ALA A 159 5.84 -7.55 -24.61
CA ALA A 159 5.81 -6.12 -24.34
C ALA A 159 5.07 -5.36 -25.46
N PHE A 160 4.42 -4.24 -25.13
CA PHE A 160 3.76 -3.40 -26.13
C PHE A 160 4.80 -2.54 -26.84
N LEU A 161 4.80 -2.59 -28.18
CA LEU A 161 5.77 -1.90 -29.01
C LEU A 161 5.21 -0.59 -29.55
N LYS A 162 4.10 -0.63 -30.28
CA LYS A 162 3.50 0.53 -30.95
C LYS A 162 2.10 0.26 -31.50
N TRP A 163 1.40 1.34 -31.84
CA TRP A 163 0.20 1.38 -32.65
C TRP A 163 0.54 1.70 -34.11
N THR A 164 -0.25 1.16 -35.05
CA THR A 164 -0.29 1.60 -36.46
C THR A 164 -1.73 1.67 -36.98
N GLY A 165 -1.90 2.23 -38.18
CA GLY A 165 -3.21 2.46 -38.80
C GLY A 165 -3.68 3.87 -38.51
N ASP A 166 -4.94 4.04 -38.11
CA ASP A 166 -5.51 5.35 -37.79
C ASP A 166 -5.02 5.94 -36.45
N LEU A 167 -4.32 5.14 -35.64
CA LEU A 167 -3.54 5.58 -34.48
C LEU A 167 -2.08 5.13 -34.70
N THR A 168 -1.12 6.02 -34.47
CA THR A 168 0.31 5.72 -34.63
C THR A 168 1.11 6.16 -33.41
N GLY A 169 2.30 5.58 -33.24
CA GLY A 169 3.21 5.91 -32.13
C GLY A 169 3.21 4.84 -31.04
N SER A 170 3.89 5.12 -29.94
CA SER A 170 4.12 4.18 -28.84
C SER A 170 3.40 4.55 -27.54
N ASP A 171 2.59 5.60 -27.55
CA ASP A 171 1.87 6.06 -26.36
C ASP A 171 0.94 4.97 -25.85
N ASN A 172 0.93 4.73 -24.55
CA ASN A 172 0.09 3.71 -23.93
C ASN A 172 -0.15 4.09 -22.46
N PRO A 173 -1.35 4.50 -22.04
CA PRO A 173 -2.56 4.62 -22.85
C PRO A 173 -2.45 5.67 -23.98
N ALA A 174 -3.13 5.42 -25.10
CA ALA A 174 -3.25 6.36 -26.22
C ALA A 174 -4.68 6.92 -26.33
N ARG A 175 -4.82 8.16 -26.81
CA ARG A 175 -6.12 8.80 -27.06
C ARG A 175 -6.42 8.83 -28.55
N LEU A 176 -7.63 8.40 -28.93
CA LEU A 176 -8.14 8.40 -30.29
C LEU A 176 -9.45 9.18 -30.34
N ILE A 177 -9.59 10.08 -31.30
CA ILE A 177 -10.87 10.73 -31.62
C ILE A 177 -11.59 9.83 -32.63
N LEU A 178 -12.81 9.41 -32.28
CA LEU A 178 -13.64 8.57 -33.13
C LEU A 178 -14.66 9.45 -33.88
N ASP A 179 -14.22 9.99 -35.02
CA ASP A 179 -14.97 10.87 -35.92
C ASP A 179 -15.39 10.19 -37.25
N GLY A 180 -15.16 8.89 -37.34
CA GLY A 180 -15.45 8.02 -38.47
C GLY A 180 -15.02 6.59 -38.12
N ASP A 181 -15.27 5.65 -39.03
CA ASP A 181 -14.74 4.28 -38.86
C ASP A 181 -13.22 4.30 -38.82
N LYS A 182 -12.62 3.58 -37.87
CA LYS A 182 -11.17 3.51 -37.65
C LYS A 182 -10.71 2.06 -37.61
N THR A 183 -9.52 1.81 -38.16
CA THR A 183 -8.80 0.55 -38.03
C THR A 183 -7.41 0.81 -37.46
N ILE A 184 -7.09 0.11 -36.36
CA ILE A 184 -5.80 0.20 -35.69
C ILE A 184 -5.22 -1.19 -35.46
N THR A 185 -3.90 -1.28 -35.43
CA THR A 185 -3.19 -2.51 -35.09
C THR A 185 -2.26 -2.25 -33.91
N ALA A 186 -2.41 -3.06 -32.85
CA ALA A 186 -1.52 -3.08 -31.69
C ALA A 186 -0.42 -4.11 -31.91
N TYR A 187 0.85 -3.68 -31.87
CA TYR A 187 1.99 -4.59 -31.99
C TYR A 187 2.54 -4.93 -30.61
N PHE A 188 2.56 -6.22 -30.31
CA PHE A 188 3.24 -6.81 -29.17
C PHE A 188 4.44 -7.61 -29.67
N THR A 189 5.58 -7.48 -28.99
CA THR A 189 6.78 -8.27 -29.31
C THR A 189 7.05 -9.27 -28.21
N GLU A 190 7.33 -10.51 -28.58
CA GLU A 190 7.94 -11.48 -27.67
C GLU A 190 9.35 -11.00 -27.38
N VAL A 191 9.83 -11.21 -26.15
CA VAL A 191 11.24 -10.96 -25.81
C VAL A 191 11.87 -12.28 -25.36
N PRO A 192 12.31 -13.14 -26.31
CA PRO A 192 12.82 -14.47 -26.02
C PRO A 192 14.09 -14.39 -25.16
N GLY A 193 14.13 -15.19 -24.08
CA GLY A 193 15.27 -15.21 -23.15
C GLY A 193 15.46 -13.92 -22.35
N GLY A 194 14.48 -13.00 -22.40
CA GLY A 194 14.48 -11.78 -21.61
C GLY A 194 14.36 -12.07 -20.12
N ARG A 195 15.09 -11.32 -19.30
CA ARG A 195 14.89 -11.28 -17.85
C ARG A 195 13.75 -10.36 -17.53
N MET A 196 13.15 -10.54 -16.37
CA MET A 196 12.12 -9.62 -15.92
C MET A 196 12.75 -8.55 -15.05
N ILE A 197 12.56 -7.30 -15.47
CA ILE A 197 12.50 -6.19 -14.54
C ILE A 197 11.08 -6.20 -13.98
N THR A 198 10.97 -6.22 -12.67
CA THR A 198 9.70 -6.11 -11.96
C THR A 198 9.75 -4.90 -11.05
N GLY A 199 8.61 -4.35 -10.71
CA GLY A 199 8.59 -3.34 -9.67
C GLY A 199 7.18 -2.90 -9.38
N ARG A 200 7.06 -2.04 -8.39
CA ARG A 200 5.81 -1.37 -8.07
C ARG A 200 5.96 0.12 -8.31
N VAL A 201 5.04 0.70 -9.07
CA VAL A 201 4.88 2.16 -9.17
C VAL A 201 3.88 2.60 -8.12
N THR A 202 4.28 3.55 -7.30
CA THR A 202 3.47 4.03 -6.20
C THR A 202 3.51 5.55 -6.07
N TYR A 203 2.51 6.15 -5.44
CA TYR A 203 2.50 7.61 -5.27
C TYR A 203 3.53 8.13 -4.25
N SER A 204 4.08 7.21 -3.44
CA SER A 204 5.27 7.41 -2.62
C SER A 204 5.85 6.08 -2.15
N ARG A 205 6.63 6.09 -1.08
CA ARG A 205 7.31 4.92 -0.57
C ARG A 205 6.41 3.96 0.20
N SER A 206 5.71 4.45 1.23
CA SER A 206 4.60 3.74 1.86
C SER A 206 3.32 4.02 1.06
N GLY A 207 3.47 3.82 -0.25
CA GLY A 207 2.81 4.36 -1.43
C GLY A 207 1.65 3.58 -2.04
N SER A 208 0.57 4.21 -2.52
CA SER A 208 -0.54 3.43 -3.08
C SER A 208 -0.18 3.16 -4.48
N PRO A 209 -0.71 2.06 -5.00
CA PRO A 209 -0.65 1.79 -6.41
C PRO A 209 -0.81 3.08 -7.22
N ALA A 210 0.23 3.45 -7.98
CA ALA A 210 0.03 4.37 -9.09
C ALA A 210 -0.64 3.55 -10.20
N LYS A 211 -1.93 3.23 -9.97
CA LYS A 211 -2.73 2.36 -10.84
C LYS A 211 -2.63 2.86 -12.27
N LEU A 212 -2.43 1.98 -13.24
CA LEU A 212 -2.35 2.34 -14.65
C LEU A 212 -1.24 3.34 -15.00
N ALA A 213 -0.17 3.44 -14.19
CA ALA A 213 1.03 4.16 -14.59
C ALA A 213 1.73 3.40 -15.72
N THR A 214 2.19 4.12 -16.74
CA THR A 214 2.94 3.55 -17.85
C THR A 214 4.40 3.44 -17.44
N VAL A 215 5.01 2.29 -17.63
CA VAL A 215 6.46 2.10 -17.47
C VAL A 215 7.07 1.77 -18.82
N THR A 216 8.00 2.60 -19.26
CA THR A 216 8.69 2.48 -20.54
C THR A 216 10.14 2.07 -20.32
N LEU A 217 10.59 1.03 -21.00
CA LEU A 217 12.00 0.68 -21.07
C LEU A 217 12.70 1.57 -22.11
N VAL A 218 13.78 2.23 -21.71
CA VAL A 218 14.51 3.19 -22.53
C VAL A 218 15.98 2.77 -22.64
N LYS A 219 16.55 2.91 -23.83
CA LYS A 219 17.98 2.70 -24.09
C LYS A 219 18.50 3.83 -24.97
N ASP A 220 19.60 4.46 -24.56
CA ASP A 220 20.23 5.57 -25.30
C ASP A 220 19.24 6.69 -25.69
N GLY A 221 18.30 7.00 -24.78
CA GLY A 221 17.24 7.99 -25.00
C GLY A 221 16.08 7.52 -25.89
N THR A 222 16.13 6.29 -26.42
CA THR A 222 15.09 5.71 -27.27
C THR A 222 14.21 4.75 -26.47
N GLY A 223 12.90 4.96 -26.47
CA GLY A 223 11.94 4.01 -25.91
C GLY A 223 11.91 2.72 -26.73
N LEU A 224 12.07 1.57 -26.07
CA LEU A 224 12.07 0.26 -26.70
C LEU A 224 10.67 -0.36 -26.71
N TYR A 225 10.03 -0.42 -25.53
CA TYR A 225 8.68 -0.95 -25.33
C TYR A 225 8.17 -0.53 -23.95
N ASN A 226 6.87 -0.63 -23.73
CA ASN A 226 6.24 -0.26 -22.47
C ASN A 226 5.22 -1.29 -21.98
N THR A 227 4.81 -1.12 -20.72
CA THR A 227 3.70 -1.80 -20.09
C THR A 227 2.93 -0.80 -19.25
N VAL A 228 1.71 -1.16 -18.88
CA VAL A 228 0.90 -0.43 -17.91
C VAL A 228 0.89 -1.22 -16.60
N ALA A 229 1.10 -0.51 -15.49
CA ALA A 229 1.03 -1.10 -14.16
C ALA A 229 -0.41 -1.53 -13.82
N ASP A 230 -0.55 -2.65 -13.13
CA ASP A 230 -1.85 -3.18 -12.72
C ASP A 230 -2.54 -2.27 -11.66
N PRO A 231 -3.77 -2.59 -11.21
CA PRO A 231 -4.46 -1.83 -10.16
C PRO A 231 -3.74 -1.83 -8.79
N GLU A 232 -2.67 -2.59 -8.63
CA GLU A 232 -1.79 -2.64 -7.48
C GLU A 232 -0.47 -1.90 -7.75
N GLY A 233 -0.29 -1.35 -8.94
CA GLY A 233 0.90 -0.63 -9.35
C GLY A 233 2.05 -1.57 -9.73
N TRP A 234 1.84 -2.89 -9.73
CA TRP A 234 2.86 -3.82 -10.18
C TRP A 234 3.01 -3.74 -11.69
N TYR A 235 4.27 -3.79 -12.12
CA TYR A 235 4.60 -3.89 -13.52
C TYR A 235 5.69 -4.95 -13.72
N SER A 236 5.75 -5.47 -14.93
CA SER A 236 6.81 -6.36 -15.35
C SER A 236 7.18 -6.07 -16.79
N LEU A 237 8.47 -5.88 -17.04
CA LEU A 237 9.02 -5.62 -18.35
C LEU A 237 10.12 -6.64 -18.64
N PRO A 238 10.10 -7.31 -19.80
CA PRO A 238 11.24 -8.10 -20.20
C PRO A 238 12.44 -7.17 -20.49
N VAL A 239 13.66 -7.67 -20.38
CA VAL A 239 14.89 -6.95 -20.74
C VAL A 239 15.93 -7.93 -21.26
N LYS A 240 16.75 -7.50 -22.21
CA LYS A 240 17.87 -8.32 -22.67
C LYS A 240 18.98 -8.37 -21.60
N ALA A 241 19.55 -9.55 -21.44
CA ALA A 241 20.64 -9.83 -20.51
C ALA A 241 21.83 -8.87 -20.65
N GLY A 242 22.27 -8.29 -19.53
CA GLY A 242 23.51 -7.49 -19.49
C GLY A 242 23.46 -6.17 -20.26
N GLU A 243 22.32 -5.80 -20.85
CA GLU A 243 22.13 -4.46 -21.39
C GLU A 243 21.90 -3.46 -20.25
N GLU A 244 22.57 -2.31 -20.35
CA GLU A 244 22.25 -1.15 -19.52
C GLU A 244 21.05 -0.42 -20.11
N VAL A 245 20.04 -0.23 -19.28
CA VAL A 245 18.75 0.37 -19.65
C VAL A 245 18.27 1.31 -18.56
N GLU A 246 17.29 2.13 -18.90
CA GLU A 246 16.55 2.97 -17.97
C GLU A 246 15.06 2.63 -18.02
N LEU A 247 14.35 2.95 -16.94
CA LEU A 247 12.90 2.86 -16.86
C LEU A 247 12.36 4.26 -16.66
N ILE A 248 11.32 4.62 -17.40
CA ILE A 248 10.59 5.87 -17.21
C ILE A 248 9.14 5.54 -16.89
N ALA A 249 8.69 5.92 -15.70
CA ALA A 249 7.28 5.86 -15.32
C ALA A 249 6.60 7.20 -15.57
N ALA A 250 5.42 7.15 -16.20
CA ALA A 250 4.61 8.31 -16.54
C ALA A 250 3.12 8.04 -16.29
N LYS A 251 2.39 9.09 -15.91
CA LYS A 251 0.96 9.07 -15.64
C LYS A 251 0.44 10.50 -15.70
N GLU A 252 -0.69 10.68 -16.37
CA GLU A 252 -1.33 12.00 -16.50
C GLU A 252 -1.59 12.61 -15.11
N GLY A 253 -1.21 13.87 -14.93
CA GLY A 253 -1.35 14.62 -13.68
C GLY A 253 -0.28 14.34 -12.61
N PHE A 254 0.74 13.55 -12.91
CA PHE A 254 1.84 13.22 -11.98
C PHE A 254 3.21 13.56 -12.57
N ALA A 255 4.14 13.91 -11.69
CA ALA A 255 5.54 14.10 -12.02
C ALA A 255 6.18 12.76 -12.45
N GLY A 256 7.06 12.81 -13.44
CA GLY A 256 7.69 11.62 -14.00
C GLY A 256 8.73 11.00 -13.05
N SER A 257 8.97 9.72 -13.24
CA SER A 257 9.94 8.96 -12.44
C SER A 257 10.91 8.21 -13.35
N ARG A 258 12.21 8.28 -13.07
CA ARG A 258 13.25 7.55 -13.79
C ARG A 258 13.98 6.59 -12.86
N PHE A 259 14.21 5.36 -13.31
CA PHE A 259 15.20 4.45 -12.72
C PHE A 259 16.30 4.21 -13.74
N GLN A 260 17.49 4.75 -13.47
CA GLN A 260 18.60 4.76 -14.44
C GLN A 260 19.72 3.77 -14.08
N GLY A 261 20.47 3.37 -15.12
CA GLY A 261 21.64 2.50 -14.99
C GLY A 261 21.29 1.08 -14.55
N VAL A 262 20.14 0.57 -14.99
CA VAL A 262 19.70 -0.79 -14.66
C VAL A 262 20.44 -1.76 -15.56
N VAL A 263 21.18 -2.69 -14.95
CA VAL A 263 21.83 -3.82 -15.64
C VAL A 263 21.36 -5.09 -14.98
N VAL A 264 20.76 -6.00 -15.75
CA VAL A 264 20.27 -7.28 -15.22
C VAL A 264 21.20 -8.44 -15.61
N PRO A 265 22.01 -8.99 -14.66
CA PRO A 265 22.98 -10.05 -14.92
C PRO A 265 22.36 -11.38 -15.36
N ALA A 266 23.20 -12.31 -15.80
CA ALA A 266 22.81 -13.68 -16.15
C ALA A 266 22.11 -14.43 -15.00
N GLY A 267 20.84 -14.82 -15.16
CA GLY A 267 20.05 -15.65 -14.23
C GLY A 267 19.18 -14.89 -13.22
N GLU A 268 19.18 -13.56 -13.21
CA GLU A 268 18.57 -12.77 -12.12
C GLU A 268 17.31 -11.99 -12.55
N SER A 269 16.47 -11.63 -11.59
CA SER A 269 15.40 -10.64 -11.75
C SER A 269 15.81 -9.34 -11.07
N PHE A 270 15.56 -8.19 -11.69
CA PHE A 270 15.84 -6.90 -11.06
C PHE A 270 14.54 -6.26 -10.59
N ARG A 271 14.50 -5.86 -9.32
CA ARG A 271 13.36 -5.10 -8.78
C ARG A 271 13.65 -3.60 -8.81
N ALA A 272 12.82 -2.85 -9.54
CA ALA A 272 12.90 -1.40 -9.69
C ALA A 272 11.59 -0.74 -9.23
N ASP A 273 11.45 -0.47 -7.94
CA ASP A 273 10.29 0.28 -7.47
C ASP A 273 10.44 1.77 -7.83
N MET A 274 9.34 2.41 -8.21
CA MET A 274 9.32 3.78 -8.72
C MET A 274 8.23 4.60 -8.02
N ILE A 275 8.52 5.88 -7.78
CA ILE A 275 7.62 6.79 -7.08
C ILE A 275 7.19 7.91 -8.01
N MET A 276 5.88 8.21 -8.03
CA MET A 276 5.28 9.29 -8.81
C MET A 276 4.49 10.24 -7.91
N GLN A 277 4.96 11.47 -7.74
CA GLN A 277 4.28 12.46 -6.90
C GLN A 277 3.45 13.43 -7.74
N LYS A 278 2.56 14.19 -7.09
CA LYS A 278 1.88 15.29 -7.78
C LYS A 278 2.90 16.39 -8.09
N PRO A 279 2.87 16.97 -9.29
CA PRO A 279 3.72 18.10 -9.62
C PRO A 279 3.36 19.32 -8.77
N GLU A 280 4.37 20.08 -8.37
CA GLU A 280 4.21 21.33 -7.58
C GLU A 280 3.97 22.53 -8.49
N ILE A 281 4.45 22.46 -9.73
CA ILE A 281 4.43 23.55 -10.70
C ILE A 281 3.33 23.25 -11.73
N PRO A 282 2.19 23.96 -11.71
CA PRO A 282 1.12 23.77 -12.68
C PRO A 282 1.63 23.97 -14.11
N GLY A 283 1.42 22.98 -14.97
CA GLY A 283 1.90 22.99 -16.36
C GLY A 283 3.42 22.85 -16.51
N GLY A 284 4.17 22.66 -15.42
CA GLY A 284 5.60 22.38 -15.47
C GLY A 284 5.89 21.03 -16.13
N SER A 285 7.05 20.92 -16.78
CA SER A 285 7.48 19.66 -17.41
C SER A 285 7.53 18.53 -16.38
N VAL A 286 6.94 17.39 -16.76
CA VAL A 286 6.94 16.16 -15.96
C VAL A 286 8.01 15.17 -16.45
N THR A 287 8.95 15.62 -17.29
CA THR A 287 10.04 14.79 -17.77
C THR A 287 11.03 14.56 -16.63
N PRO A 288 11.30 13.30 -16.24
CA PRO A 288 12.18 13.06 -15.12
C PRO A 288 13.64 13.42 -15.44
N PRO A 289 14.35 14.02 -14.49
CA PRO A 289 15.75 14.38 -14.66
C PRO A 289 16.63 13.13 -14.84
N SER A 290 17.90 13.33 -15.17
CA SER A 290 18.95 12.32 -15.19
C SER A 290 20.04 12.65 -14.17
N LEU A 291 20.74 11.62 -13.68
CA LEU A 291 21.88 11.77 -12.77
C LEU A 291 23.19 11.45 -13.49
N THR A 292 24.18 12.33 -13.29
CA THR A 292 25.59 12.00 -13.51
C THR A 292 26.26 11.81 -12.16
N VAL A 293 26.77 10.60 -11.88
CA VAL A 293 27.47 10.29 -10.62
C VAL A 293 28.95 10.07 -10.92
N THR A 294 29.81 10.78 -10.21
CA THR A 294 31.27 10.65 -10.33
C THR A 294 31.92 10.40 -8.97
N GLY A 295 33.15 9.89 -8.99
CA GLY A 295 33.88 9.49 -7.80
C GLY A 295 33.66 8.04 -7.39
N VAL A 296 32.68 7.34 -7.97
CA VAL A 296 32.47 5.89 -7.78
C VAL A 296 32.03 5.24 -9.09
N ASN A 297 32.49 4.02 -9.35
CA ASN A 297 32.08 3.21 -10.50
C ASN A 297 31.35 1.94 -10.03
N SER A 298 30.45 1.42 -10.87
CA SER A 298 29.80 0.13 -10.63
C SER A 298 30.83 -1.00 -10.47
N GLY A 299 30.64 -1.85 -9.45
CA GLY A 299 31.54 -2.93 -9.07
C GLY A 299 32.80 -2.50 -8.30
N GLN A 300 33.01 -1.20 -8.06
CA GLN A 300 34.21 -0.72 -7.38
C GLN A 300 34.28 -1.19 -5.92
N THR A 301 35.48 -1.60 -5.48
CA THR A 301 35.78 -1.78 -4.06
C THR A 301 36.01 -0.44 -3.37
N ILE A 302 35.26 -0.15 -2.31
CA ILE A 302 35.32 1.09 -1.54
C ILE A 302 35.53 0.83 -0.04
N SER A 303 36.20 1.76 0.64
CA SER A 303 36.55 1.66 2.06
C SER A 303 36.78 3.05 2.67
N GLY A 304 36.53 3.21 3.97
CA GLY A 304 36.67 4.50 4.65
C GLY A 304 35.70 5.56 4.09
N THR A 305 36.15 6.81 4.05
CA THR A 305 35.37 7.93 3.50
C THR A 305 35.65 8.10 2.02
N LYS A 306 34.61 7.97 1.19
CA LYS A 306 34.65 8.18 -0.25
C LYS A 306 33.86 9.43 -0.61
N ARG A 307 34.48 10.40 -1.30
CA ARG A 307 33.73 11.53 -1.87
C ARG A 307 33.14 11.14 -3.21
N ILE A 308 31.85 11.37 -3.35
CA ILE A 308 31.12 11.26 -4.61
C ILE A 308 30.58 12.64 -5.00
N SER A 309 30.31 12.81 -6.29
CA SER A 309 29.64 14.00 -6.80
C SER A 309 28.45 13.60 -7.65
N VAL A 310 27.32 14.23 -7.38
CA VAL A 310 26.03 13.95 -8.00
C VAL A 310 25.58 15.22 -8.71
N GLN A 311 25.34 15.11 -10.01
CA GLN A 311 24.78 16.19 -10.83
C GLN A 311 23.40 15.77 -11.32
N LEU A 312 22.40 16.60 -11.06
CA LEU A 312 21.06 16.42 -11.61
C LEU A 312 20.93 17.25 -12.89
N LYS A 313 20.43 16.65 -13.98
CA LYS A 313 20.19 17.32 -15.26
C LYS A 313 18.74 17.13 -15.66
N GLY A 314 17.99 18.22 -15.71
CA GLY A 314 16.57 18.25 -16.06
C GLY A 314 16.11 19.68 -16.32
N GLU A 315 14.82 19.85 -16.57
CA GLU A 315 14.23 21.17 -16.85
C GLU A 315 14.01 22.01 -15.59
N HIS A 316 13.88 21.36 -14.43
CA HIS A 316 13.69 22.03 -13.15
C HIS A 316 14.92 21.91 -12.27
N GLU A 317 15.10 22.90 -11.40
CA GLU A 317 16.20 22.93 -10.44
C GLU A 317 16.12 21.76 -9.45
N PRO A 318 17.25 21.28 -8.91
CA PRO A 318 17.23 20.23 -7.89
C PRO A 318 16.53 20.68 -6.60
N ARG A 319 15.80 19.77 -5.95
CA ARG A 319 15.12 20.02 -4.67
C ARG A 319 15.80 19.28 -3.53
N VAL A 320 15.81 17.96 -3.59
CA VAL A 320 16.29 17.10 -2.51
C VAL A 320 16.93 15.83 -3.06
N LEU A 321 17.94 15.34 -2.35
CA LEU A 321 18.70 14.13 -2.67
C LEU A 321 18.69 13.19 -1.48
N TYR A 322 18.45 11.92 -1.74
CA TYR A 322 18.66 10.83 -0.79
C TYR A 322 19.78 9.94 -1.25
N ILE A 323 20.53 9.47 -0.28
CA ILE A 323 21.59 8.52 -0.52
C ILE A 323 21.78 7.60 0.67
N ASP A 324 21.93 6.31 0.40
CA ASP A 324 22.22 5.29 1.42
C ASP A 324 23.07 4.16 0.82
N ILE A 325 23.70 3.35 1.67
CA ILE A 325 24.53 2.21 1.28
C ILE A 325 23.85 0.90 1.71
N GLY A 326 23.65 0.01 0.74
CA GLY A 326 23.06 -1.32 0.93
C GLY A 326 21.59 -1.27 1.37
N SER A 327 20.95 -0.11 1.27
CA SER A 327 19.59 0.12 1.68
C SER A 327 18.92 1.08 0.72
N GLU A 328 17.63 0.90 0.54
CA GLU A 328 16.78 1.88 -0.15
C GLU A 328 16.07 2.78 0.87
N SER A 329 16.36 2.61 2.17
CA SER A 329 16.00 3.55 3.23
C SER A 329 16.63 4.91 2.97
N ASN A 330 15.90 5.79 2.31
CA ASN A 330 16.21 7.22 2.19
C ASN A 330 16.21 7.92 3.55
N ARG A 331 17.18 7.62 4.42
CA ARG A 331 17.20 8.06 5.84
C ARG A 331 17.36 9.56 5.99
N HIS A 332 18.22 10.15 5.17
CA HIS A 332 18.66 11.53 5.33
C HIS A 332 18.53 12.30 4.03
N PRO A 333 17.59 13.26 3.94
CA PRO A 333 17.54 14.19 2.82
C PRO A 333 18.75 15.12 2.87
N TYR A 334 19.32 15.38 1.70
CA TYR A 334 20.29 16.44 1.47
C TYR A 334 19.64 17.50 0.58
N GLY A 335 19.67 18.75 1.02
CA GLY A 335 19.41 19.87 0.13
C GLY A 335 20.56 20.04 -0.86
N PHE A 336 20.25 20.41 -2.10
CA PHE A 336 21.27 20.74 -3.09
C PHE A 336 21.84 22.14 -2.81
N ALA A 337 23.01 22.19 -2.18
CA ALA A 337 23.75 23.47 -2.00
C ALA A 337 24.45 23.94 -3.30
N SER A 338 24.65 23.03 -4.24
CA SER A 338 25.25 23.26 -5.56
C SER A 338 24.88 22.10 -6.49
N ASN A 339 24.96 22.32 -7.80
CA ASN A 339 24.75 21.28 -8.80
C ASN A 339 25.92 21.36 -9.82
N PRO A 340 26.95 20.50 -9.71
CA PRO A 340 26.97 19.23 -8.98
C PRO A 340 27.15 19.38 -7.46
N PHE A 341 26.51 18.50 -6.70
CA PHE A 341 26.64 18.41 -5.24
C PHE A 341 27.69 17.36 -4.87
N SER A 342 28.53 17.60 -3.85
CA SER A 342 29.57 16.66 -3.42
C SER A 342 29.37 16.20 -1.98
N ILE A 343 29.28 14.89 -1.78
CA ILE A 343 28.96 14.26 -0.49
C ILE A 343 30.07 13.28 -0.09
N PRO A 344 30.53 13.31 1.19
CA PRO A 344 31.33 12.24 1.74
C PRO A 344 30.45 11.05 2.17
N LEU A 345 30.70 9.87 1.62
CA LEU A 345 30.12 8.61 2.07
C LEU A 345 31.10 7.86 2.94
N ASN A 346 30.74 7.61 4.19
CA ASN A 346 31.56 6.84 5.11
C ASN A 346 31.10 5.38 5.15
N THR A 347 31.96 4.48 4.68
CA THR A 347 31.66 3.04 4.60
C THR A 347 31.92 2.28 5.91
N ARG A 348 32.56 2.90 6.92
CA ARG A 348 32.94 2.22 8.18
C ARG A 348 31.78 1.64 8.98
N GLY A 349 30.57 2.18 8.81
CA GLY A 349 29.36 1.70 9.47
C GLY A 349 28.69 0.52 8.77
N TYR A 350 29.19 0.08 7.61
CA TYR A 350 28.54 -0.91 6.77
C TYR A 350 29.36 -2.22 6.69
N PRO A 351 28.69 -3.38 6.54
CA PRO A 351 29.36 -4.67 6.48
C PRO A 351 30.23 -4.82 5.24
N ASP A 352 31.35 -5.56 5.36
CA ASP A 352 32.19 -5.92 4.22
C ASP A 352 31.45 -6.90 3.29
N GLY A 353 31.68 -6.77 1.98
CA GLY A 353 31.06 -7.61 0.94
C GLY A 353 30.29 -6.83 -0.12
N PRO A 354 29.54 -7.53 -1.01
CA PRO A 354 28.70 -6.89 -2.02
C PRO A 354 27.64 -5.99 -1.40
N SER A 355 27.50 -4.79 -1.95
CA SER A 355 26.52 -3.79 -1.56
C SER A 355 26.17 -2.91 -2.76
N PHE A 356 25.44 -1.83 -2.54
CA PHE A 356 25.15 -0.83 -3.56
C PHE A 356 25.02 0.55 -2.92
N ILE A 357 25.30 1.60 -3.68
CA ILE A 357 24.91 2.97 -3.32
C ILE A 357 23.56 3.22 -3.98
N TYR A 358 22.54 3.51 -3.18
CA TYR A 358 21.23 3.94 -3.66
C TYR A 358 21.18 5.46 -3.69
N ILE A 359 20.72 6.04 -4.79
CA ILE A 359 20.54 7.48 -4.92
C ILE A 359 19.15 7.73 -5.48
N ALA A 360 18.39 8.62 -4.83
CA ALA A 360 17.11 9.10 -5.31
C ALA A 360 17.08 10.64 -5.22
N ALA A 361 16.81 11.34 -6.31
CA ALA A 361 16.85 12.79 -6.37
C ALA A 361 15.57 13.36 -6.98
N TYR A 362 15.00 14.35 -6.31
CA TYR A 362 13.84 15.10 -6.79
C TYR A 362 14.25 16.48 -7.29
N ASP A 363 13.58 16.95 -8.34
CA ASP A 363 13.58 18.34 -8.74
C ASP A 363 12.47 19.14 -8.04
N GLN A 364 12.40 20.45 -8.29
CA GLN A 364 11.38 21.35 -7.72
C GLN A 364 9.95 21.00 -8.14
N ASN A 365 9.76 20.26 -9.24
CA ASN A 365 8.44 19.84 -9.71
C ASN A 365 8.10 18.39 -9.30
N GLN A 366 8.84 17.82 -8.34
CA GLN A 366 8.67 16.46 -7.82
C GLN A 366 8.99 15.34 -8.83
N ASN A 367 9.66 15.66 -9.95
CA ASN A 367 10.14 14.60 -10.81
C ASN A 367 11.31 13.88 -10.15
N LEU A 368 11.31 12.56 -10.26
CA LEU A 368 12.25 11.69 -9.55
C LEU A 368 13.22 11.03 -10.53
N VAL A 369 14.48 10.91 -10.11
CA VAL A 369 15.44 9.98 -10.68
C VAL A 369 16.11 9.14 -9.60
N THR A 370 16.19 7.84 -9.85
CA THR A 370 16.74 6.84 -8.95
C THR A 370 17.84 6.03 -9.64
N THR A 371 18.88 5.66 -8.92
CA THR A 371 19.90 4.71 -9.41
C THR A 371 20.45 3.84 -8.28
N ARG A 372 20.91 2.64 -8.65
CA ARG A 372 21.67 1.74 -7.79
C ARG A 372 23.04 1.51 -8.42
N ILE A 373 24.10 1.84 -7.68
CA ILE A 373 25.47 1.62 -8.12
C ILE A 373 26.05 0.47 -7.30
N PRO A 374 26.17 -0.75 -7.86
CA PRO A 374 26.82 -1.87 -7.20
C PRO A 374 28.23 -1.51 -6.73
N VAL A 375 28.61 -1.90 -5.51
CA VAL A 375 29.94 -1.68 -4.94
C VAL A 375 30.33 -2.87 -4.05
N ILE A 376 31.61 -2.99 -3.72
CA ILE A 376 32.10 -3.95 -2.71
C ILE A 376 32.68 -3.15 -1.55
N ILE A 377 32.15 -3.35 -0.35
CA ILE A 377 32.66 -2.69 0.86
C ILE A 377 33.81 -3.52 1.44
N LYS A 378 34.94 -2.87 1.76
CA LYS A 378 36.11 -3.52 2.37
C LYS A 378 36.78 -2.62 3.40
N ASN A 379 36.24 -2.56 4.60
CA ASN A 379 36.81 -1.81 5.71
C ASN A 379 38.00 -2.52 6.38
N GLY A 380 38.17 -3.83 6.12
CA GLY A 380 39.39 -4.56 6.53
C GLY A 380 39.45 -4.87 8.02
N SER A 381 38.30 -4.99 8.67
CA SER A 381 38.22 -5.25 10.11
C SER A 381 38.53 -6.72 10.43
N PRO A 382 39.17 -7.01 11.59
CA PRO A 382 39.40 -8.39 12.04
C PRO A 382 38.08 -9.14 12.25
N ALA A 383 38.13 -10.49 12.25
CA ALA A 383 36.97 -11.32 12.54
C ALA A 383 36.28 -10.84 13.82
N GLY A 384 35.06 -10.33 13.67
CA GLY A 384 34.33 -9.69 14.78
C GLY A 384 34.00 -10.70 15.88
N VAL A 385 33.76 -10.18 17.09
CA VAL A 385 33.15 -10.96 18.17
C VAL A 385 31.78 -11.42 17.70
N HIS A 386 31.43 -12.69 17.94
CA HIS A 386 30.09 -13.19 17.63
C HIS A 386 29.09 -12.62 18.65
N LEU A 387 28.43 -11.52 18.27
CA LEU A 387 27.46 -10.80 19.10
C LEU A 387 26.15 -11.57 19.19
N VAL A 388 25.47 -11.52 20.33
CA VAL A 388 24.18 -12.19 20.53
C VAL A 388 23.20 -11.18 21.09
N MET A 389 22.21 -10.79 20.29
CA MET A 389 21.12 -9.92 20.72
C MET A 389 20.20 -10.69 21.69
N ARG A 390 20.12 -10.24 22.94
CA ARG A 390 19.27 -10.82 23.99
C ARG A 390 18.03 -9.98 24.25
N LYS A 391 18.11 -8.66 24.07
CA LYS A 391 16.98 -7.76 24.27
C LYS A 391 15.80 -8.14 23.35
N PRO A 392 14.55 -7.99 23.82
CA PRO A 392 13.38 -8.33 23.02
C PRO A 392 13.26 -7.37 21.82
N LEU A 393 12.78 -7.90 20.71
CA LEU A 393 12.46 -7.15 19.51
C LEU A 393 10.96 -6.79 19.52
N GLN A 394 10.64 -5.50 19.51
CA GLN A 394 9.29 -5.01 19.28
C GLN A 394 9.05 -4.87 17.77
N VAL A 395 7.89 -5.32 17.30
CA VAL A 395 7.47 -5.24 15.89
C VAL A 395 6.06 -4.70 15.85
N VAL A 396 5.91 -3.46 15.36
CA VAL A 396 4.62 -2.78 15.35
C VAL A 396 4.27 -2.36 13.93
N ALA A 397 3.08 -2.75 13.48
CA ALA A 397 2.54 -2.29 12.20
C ALA A 397 1.57 -1.13 12.42
N TYR A 398 1.70 -0.11 11.59
CA TYR A 398 0.84 1.06 11.60
C TYR A 398 0.15 1.19 10.25
N THR A 399 -1.17 1.36 10.27
CA THR A 399 -1.97 1.69 9.09
C THR A 399 -2.80 2.94 9.39
N GLN A 400 -2.74 3.94 8.54
CA GLN A 400 -3.41 5.21 8.79
C GLN A 400 -4.24 5.60 7.57
N GLY A 401 -5.52 5.94 7.77
CA GLY A 401 -6.42 6.41 6.73
C GLY A 401 -6.31 7.91 6.49
N ASP A 402 -6.67 8.34 5.28
CA ASP A 402 -6.42 9.65 4.66
C ASP A 402 -4.94 10.06 4.69
N ASP A 403 -4.44 10.41 3.51
CA ASP A 403 -3.05 10.71 3.22
C ASP A 403 -2.43 11.44 4.41
N MET A 404 -1.32 10.91 4.95
CA MET A 404 -0.47 11.69 5.84
C MET A 404 -0.04 12.94 5.07
N GLN A 405 -0.88 13.98 5.03
CA GLN A 405 -0.55 15.36 4.69
C GLN A 405 0.19 15.90 5.88
N ILE A 406 1.32 15.25 6.13
CA ILE A 406 2.33 15.63 7.09
C ILE A 406 2.78 17.08 6.83
N GLU A 407 2.54 17.63 5.63
CA GLU A 407 2.71 19.05 5.30
C GLU A 407 1.74 19.99 6.02
N SER A 408 0.54 19.52 6.43
CA SER A 408 -0.44 20.32 7.18
C SER A 408 -0.36 20.11 8.70
N LEU A 409 0.57 19.29 9.20
CA LEU A 409 0.83 19.15 10.63
C LEU A 409 1.58 20.38 11.15
N ALA A 410 0.85 21.48 11.33
CA ALA A 410 1.29 22.62 12.14
C ALA A 410 1.45 22.25 13.64
N ARG A 411 1.17 21.00 14.04
CA ARG A 411 1.42 20.47 15.38
C ARG A 411 1.96 19.04 15.32
N PRO A 412 3.06 18.71 16.02
CA PRO A 412 3.55 17.34 16.11
C PRO A 412 2.55 16.52 16.93
N CYS A 413 1.94 15.51 16.30
CA CYS A 413 1.18 14.49 17.00
C CYS A 413 2.13 13.72 17.93
N SER A 414 1.90 13.74 19.24
CA SER A 414 2.50 12.76 20.15
C SER A 414 1.86 11.41 19.89
N PHE A 415 2.59 10.52 19.22
CA PHE A 415 2.13 9.15 19.05
C PHE A 415 2.49 8.32 20.29
N PRO A 416 1.51 7.74 21.01
CA PRO A 416 1.82 6.89 22.17
C PRO A 416 2.63 5.67 21.73
N GLY A 417 3.83 5.50 22.27
CA GLY A 417 4.70 4.34 22.00
C GLY A 417 5.61 4.45 20.79
N LEU A 418 5.52 5.53 20.01
CA LEU A 418 6.55 5.92 19.05
C LEU A 418 7.63 6.66 19.85
N TYR A 419 8.70 5.97 20.22
CA TYR A 419 9.90 6.58 20.79
C TYR A 419 10.54 7.46 19.71
N LEU A 420 10.10 8.70 19.64
CA LEU A 420 10.62 9.72 18.76
C LEU A 420 10.81 10.97 19.58
N HIS A 421 12.02 11.49 19.60
CA HIS A 421 12.21 12.89 19.89
C HIS A 421 11.46 13.68 18.81
N GLN A 422 10.51 14.52 19.24
CA GLN A 422 9.61 15.34 18.41
C GLN A 422 10.31 16.24 17.36
N ARG A 423 11.66 16.28 17.35
CA ARG A 423 12.49 17.15 16.51
C ARG A 423 12.86 16.57 15.15
N ASP A 424 12.81 15.26 14.93
CA ASP A 424 13.34 14.65 13.70
C ASP A 424 12.26 14.28 12.66
N PHE A 425 10.99 14.30 13.05
CA PHE A 425 9.89 14.16 12.09
C PHE A 425 9.81 15.35 11.11
N PRO A 426 9.82 16.63 11.53
CA PRO A 426 9.54 17.78 10.67
C PRO A 426 10.39 17.96 9.41
N GLN A 427 11.62 17.42 9.38
CA GLN A 427 12.55 17.61 8.26
C GLN A 427 12.51 16.44 7.25
N VAL A 428 12.17 15.24 7.72
CA VAL A 428 12.00 14.02 6.91
C VAL A 428 10.60 13.99 6.29
N GLN A 429 9.65 14.72 6.88
CA GLN A 429 8.23 14.73 6.61
C GLN A 429 7.79 15.20 5.19
N ARG A 430 8.55 16.06 4.49
CA ARG A 430 8.13 16.58 3.16
C ARG A 430 8.24 15.61 1.99
N ASP A 431 8.86 14.44 2.20
CA ASP A 431 9.32 13.62 1.08
C ASP A 431 8.82 12.17 1.11
N PHE A 432 7.93 11.83 2.05
CA PHE A 432 7.30 10.51 2.16
C PHE A 432 5.78 10.63 2.08
N SER A 433 5.23 10.73 0.87
CA SER A 433 3.81 11.05 0.64
C SER A 433 2.93 9.87 0.19
N SER A 434 2.60 8.90 1.09
CA SER A 434 1.52 7.85 1.04
C SER A 434 1.23 7.03 -0.27
N MET A 435 0.60 5.84 -0.37
CA MET A 435 -0.31 4.99 0.38
C MET A 435 -0.25 3.38 0.16
N ALA A 436 0.69 2.55 0.66
CA ALA A 436 0.79 1.08 0.34
C ALA A 436 -0.34 0.20 0.92
N ALA A 437 -1.24 0.84 1.68
CA ALA A 437 -2.53 0.30 2.05
C ALA A 437 -3.61 0.74 1.04
N GLU A 438 -4.88 0.48 1.33
CA GLU A 438 -6.03 0.90 0.53
C GLU A 438 -5.93 2.38 0.06
N GLU A 439 -6.65 2.77 -1.00
CA GLU A 439 -6.55 4.14 -1.52
C GLU A 439 -6.71 5.18 -0.39
N ARG A 440 -5.79 6.14 -0.34
CA ARG A 440 -5.66 7.14 0.73
C ARG A 440 -5.30 6.53 2.10
N SER A 441 -4.37 5.57 2.16
CA SER A 441 -3.84 5.09 3.44
C SER A 441 -2.38 4.63 3.41
N ALA A 442 -1.59 4.99 4.42
CA ALA A 442 -0.19 4.58 4.53
C ALA A 442 -0.04 3.38 5.47
N CYS A 443 0.84 2.44 5.11
CA CYS A 443 1.18 1.28 5.94
C CYS A 443 2.68 1.14 6.09
N PHE A 444 3.16 0.94 7.31
CA PHE A 444 4.58 0.70 7.59
C PHE A 444 4.75 -0.16 8.85
N VAL A 445 5.94 -0.74 8.99
CA VAL A 445 6.33 -1.48 10.20
C VAL A 445 7.50 -0.79 10.88
N GLN A 446 7.35 -0.54 12.17
CA GLN A 446 8.43 -0.14 13.05
C GLN A 446 8.98 -1.34 13.79
N LEU A 447 10.29 -1.47 13.78
CA LEU A 447 11.05 -2.35 14.63
C LEU A 447 11.73 -1.50 15.70
N SER A 448 11.72 -1.92 16.96
CA SER A 448 12.53 -1.26 17.99
C SER A 448 12.98 -2.20 19.11
N TRP A 449 14.12 -1.89 19.71
CA TRP A 449 14.69 -2.65 20.83
C TRP A 449 15.59 -1.77 21.68
N GLU A 450 15.80 -2.17 22.93
CA GLU A 450 16.75 -1.49 23.82
C GLU A 450 18.19 -1.67 23.33
N LYS A 451 19.01 -0.65 23.50
CA LYS A 451 20.45 -0.74 23.26
C LYS A 451 21.08 -1.81 24.16
N GLU A 452 21.93 -2.64 23.56
CA GLU A 452 22.59 -3.77 24.22
C GLU A 452 24.12 -3.72 24.13
N PHE A 453 24.67 -3.02 23.12
CA PHE A 453 26.09 -3.00 22.82
C PHE A 453 26.63 -1.57 22.79
N ASP A 454 27.83 -1.38 23.32
CA ASP A 454 28.58 -0.13 23.28
C ASP A 454 29.71 -0.17 22.24
N SER A 455 30.32 0.98 21.94
CA SER A 455 31.37 1.11 20.91
C SER A 455 32.57 0.18 21.10
N ASP A 456 32.90 -0.14 22.36
CA ASP A 456 34.08 -0.95 22.70
C ASP A 456 33.83 -2.46 22.59
N SER A 457 32.58 -2.88 22.38
CA SER A 457 32.19 -4.29 22.30
C SER A 457 32.53 -4.98 20.98
N GLY A 458 33.17 -4.26 20.05
CA GLY A 458 33.32 -4.72 18.67
C GLY A 458 31.99 -4.79 17.94
N PHE A 459 31.08 -3.86 18.24
CA PHE A 459 29.77 -3.71 17.62
C PHE A 459 29.79 -2.64 16.52
N GLY A 460 29.32 -3.01 15.33
CA GLY A 460 29.24 -2.14 14.16
C GLY A 460 27.83 -1.64 13.85
N GLY A 461 26.80 -2.29 14.37
CA GLY A 461 25.40 -1.94 14.14
C GLY A 461 24.49 -3.17 14.05
N TYR A 462 23.26 -2.96 13.58
CA TYR A 462 22.30 -4.04 13.30
C TYR A 462 21.88 -4.03 11.84
N ASN A 463 21.84 -5.22 11.22
CA ASN A 463 21.19 -5.44 9.94
C ASN A 463 19.74 -5.84 10.15
N VAL A 464 18.86 -5.34 9.30
CA VAL A 464 17.43 -5.62 9.33
C VAL A 464 17.05 -6.34 8.04
N TYR A 465 16.27 -7.41 8.18
CA TYR A 465 15.79 -8.24 7.10
C TYR A 465 14.29 -8.45 7.20
N ARG A 466 13.65 -8.72 6.05
CA ARG A 466 12.26 -9.15 5.95
C ARG A 466 12.11 -10.42 5.13
N SER A 467 11.11 -11.22 5.44
CA SER A 467 10.66 -12.35 4.64
C SER A 467 9.13 -12.49 4.65
N SER A 468 8.59 -13.15 3.63
CA SER A 468 7.21 -13.65 3.62
C SER A 468 7.03 -14.95 4.42
N SER A 469 8.12 -15.52 4.93
CA SER A 469 8.14 -16.78 5.69
C SER A 469 9.01 -16.66 6.95
N ALA A 470 8.63 -17.38 8.01
CA ALA A 470 9.39 -17.37 9.28
C ALA A 470 10.83 -17.88 9.14
N ASN A 471 11.10 -18.66 8.10
CA ASN A 471 12.39 -19.31 7.86
C ASN A 471 13.17 -18.69 6.69
N GLY A 472 12.69 -17.59 6.10
CA GLY A 472 13.27 -17.02 4.89
C GLY A 472 12.67 -17.59 3.60
N PRO A 473 13.24 -17.22 2.42
CA PRO A 473 14.46 -16.43 2.25
C PRO A 473 14.34 -15.00 2.79
N TRP A 474 15.45 -14.45 3.29
CA TRP A 474 15.50 -13.13 3.93
C TRP A 474 16.04 -12.09 2.96
N LEU A 475 15.24 -11.05 2.70
CA LEU A 475 15.67 -9.84 2.00
C LEU A 475 16.26 -8.85 3.00
N ARG A 476 17.49 -8.37 2.78
CA ARG A 476 18.07 -7.30 3.59
C ARG A 476 17.40 -5.98 3.26
N LEU A 477 16.86 -5.31 4.26
CA LEU A 477 16.22 -4.00 4.12
C LEU A 477 17.19 -2.84 4.37
N GLY A 478 18.16 -3.02 5.26
CA GLY A 478 19.13 -1.97 5.61
C GLY A 478 19.71 -2.15 7.01
N ASN A 479 20.32 -1.09 7.54
CA ASN A 479 20.86 -1.01 8.90
C ASN A 479 19.85 -0.38 9.88
N ALA A 480 19.92 -0.65 11.18
CA ALA A 480 19.10 0.06 12.18
C ALA A 480 19.73 1.40 12.59
N ASP A 481 18.89 2.34 13.02
CA ASP A 481 19.30 3.64 13.54
C ASP A 481 19.33 3.62 15.08
N GLU A 482 20.26 4.37 15.68
CA GLU A 482 20.39 4.53 17.13
C GLU A 482 19.67 5.80 17.58
N ASP A 483 18.71 5.66 18.48
CA ASP A 483 18.22 6.76 19.31
C ASP A 483 19.05 6.81 20.60
N ARG A 484 20.02 7.72 20.64
CA ARG A 484 20.95 7.87 21.76
C ARG A 484 20.29 8.41 23.01
N GLU A 485 19.29 9.27 22.86
CA GLU A 485 18.59 9.89 23.99
C GLU A 485 17.64 8.87 24.65
N ALA A 486 16.94 8.07 23.85
CA ALA A 486 16.08 6.99 24.35
C ALA A 486 16.85 5.72 24.76
N GLY A 487 18.12 5.57 24.35
CA GLY A 487 18.91 4.36 24.58
C GLY A 487 18.36 3.15 23.82
N ARG A 488 17.92 3.35 22.57
CA ARG A 488 17.24 2.33 21.76
C ARG A 488 17.78 2.29 20.34
N TYR A 489 17.49 1.20 19.64
CA TYR A 489 17.61 1.11 18.20
C TYR A 489 16.24 0.96 17.57
N TYR A 490 16.09 1.45 16.34
CA TYR A 490 14.88 1.31 15.57
C TYR A 490 15.13 1.14 14.07
N PHE A 491 14.10 0.69 13.37
CA PHE A 491 14.07 0.66 11.91
C PHE A 491 12.63 0.80 11.42
N PHE A 492 12.42 1.55 10.35
CA PHE A 492 11.13 1.67 9.69
C PHE A 492 11.15 0.96 8.33
N ASP A 493 10.38 -0.12 8.20
CA ASP A 493 10.04 -0.68 6.90
C ASP A 493 8.84 0.07 6.33
N MET A 494 9.17 1.00 5.45
CA MET A 494 8.23 1.85 4.69
C MET A 494 8.11 1.40 3.24
N SER A 495 8.63 0.22 2.89
CA SER A 495 8.58 -0.23 1.50
C SER A 495 7.15 -0.61 1.11
N SER A 496 6.89 -0.57 -0.20
CA SER A 496 5.58 -0.87 -0.78
C SER A 496 5.15 -2.33 -0.64
N ASP A 497 5.98 -3.20 -0.06
CA ASP A 497 5.63 -4.59 0.24
C ASP A 497 4.88 -4.77 1.57
N VAL A 498 4.93 -3.77 2.45
CA VAL A 498 4.17 -3.80 3.69
C VAL A 498 2.70 -3.61 3.35
N THR A 499 1.94 -4.71 3.40
CA THR A 499 0.56 -4.76 2.93
C THR A 499 -0.37 -5.20 4.06
N PRO A 500 -1.49 -4.49 4.30
CA PRO A 500 -2.55 -4.93 5.21
C PRO A 500 -3.01 -6.37 4.97
N GLY A 501 -3.25 -7.10 6.05
CA GLY A 501 -3.71 -8.49 6.01
C GLY A 501 -2.65 -9.53 5.64
N VAL A 502 -1.47 -9.10 5.18
CA VAL A 502 -0.34 -9.98 4.84
C VAL A 502 0.65 -10.02 5.99
N ARG A 503 1.07 -11.23 6.38
CA ARG A 503 2.07 -11.39 7.45
C ARG A 503 3.47 -11.09 6.91
N SER A 504 4.17 -10.19 7.59
CA SER A 504 5.59 -9.91 7.37
C SER A 504 6.41 -10.45 8.53
N TYR A 505 7.48 -11.18 8.22
CA TYR A 505 8.47 -11.64 9.19
C TYR A 505 9.70 -10.75 9.10
N TYR A 506 10.26 -10.39 10.25
CA TYR A 506 11.46 -9.56 10.37
C TYR A 506 12.53 -10.30 11.15
N LYS A 507 13.79 -10.05 10.79
CA LYS A 507 14.99 -10.52 11.48
C LYS A 507 15.94 -9.36 11.66
N VAL A 508 16.38 -9.13 12.89
CA VAL A 508 17.35 -8.08 13.27
C VAL A 508 18.59 -8.76 13.81
N VAL A 509 19.75 -8.48 13.23
CA VAL A 509 21.01 -9.18 13.55
C VAL A 509 22.13 -8.19 13.83
N PRO A 510 22.81 -8.25 15.00
CA PRO A 510 23.98 -7.42 15.25
C PRO A 510 25.13 -7.86 14.36
N TYR A 511 25.98 -6.92 13.95
CA TYR A 511 27.23 -7.23 13.25
C TYR A 511 28.40 -6.49 13.89
N GLY A 512 29.60 -7.06 13.78
CA GLY A 512 30.84 -6.39 14.19
C GLY A 512 31.43 -5.53 13.07
N PRO A 513 32.51 -4.76 13.32
CA PRO A 513 33.13 -3.87 12.34
C PRO A 513 33.53 -4.49 10.99
N GLY A 514 33.69 -5.82 10.92
CA GLY A 514 33.97 -6.55 9.68
C GLY A 514 32.72 -7.02 8.94
N GLY A 515 31.53 -6.64 9.39
CA GLY A 515 30.26 -7.06 8.81
C GLY A 515 29.83 -8.48 9.14
N VAL A 516 30.63 -9.23 9.91
CA VAL A 516 30.25 -10.57 10.38
C VAL A 516 29.04 -10.46 11.28
N GLU A 517 27.95 -11.09 10.86
CA GLU A 517 26.71 -11.14 11.62
C GLU A 517 26.83 -12.10 12.81
N GLY A 518 26.24 -11.68 13.93
CA GLY A 518 26.04 -12.51 15.11
C GLY A 518 24.69 -13.22 15.11
N SER A 519 24.15 -13.48 16.29
CA SER A 519 22.81 -14.04 16.49
C SER A 519 21.79 -12.95 16.81
N GLY A 520 20.74 -12.90 15.99
CA GLY A 520 19.69 -11.90 16.04
C GLY A 520 18.39 -12.32 16.72
N LYS A 521 17.38 -11.45 16.63
CA LYS A 521 15.99 -11.74 17.00
C LYS A 521 15.09 -11.69 15.78
N THR A 522 14.00 -12.46 15.83
CA THR A 522 12.94 -12.43 14.82
C THR A 522 11.63 -11.98 15.43
N GLY A 523 10.79 -11.35 14.63
CA GLY A 523 9.41 -11.03 14.99
C GLY A 523 8.53 -11.05 13.75
N SER A 524 7.21 -10.98 13.93
CA SER A 524 6.30 -10.89 12.79
C SER A 524 5.08 -10.08 13.15
N VAL A 525 4.46 -9.46 12.16
CA VAL A 525 3.24 -8.68 12.34
C VAL A 525 2.35 -8.87 11.10
N ILE A 526 1.04 -8.80 11.30
CA ILE A 526 0.08 -8.61 10.21
C ILE A 526 -0.48 -7.20 10.38
N PRO A 527 -0.18 -6.26 9.46
CA PRO A 527 -0.78 -4.95 9.47
C PRO A 527 -2.31 -5.02 9.32
N LEU A 528 -3.04 -4.22 10.08
CA LEU A 528 -4.47 -4.03 9.94
C LEU A 528 -4.81 -3.26 8.66
N GLY A 529 -6.03 -3.40 8.16
CA GLY A 529 -6.56 -2.52 7.12
C GLY A 529 -6.79 -1.10 7.64
N ARG A 530 -7.23 -0.21 6.75
CA ARG A 530 -7.64 1.15 7.11
C ARG A 530 -8.74 1.09 8.17
N PHE A 531 -8.64 1.94 9.20
CA PHE A 531 -9.73 2.17 10.14
C PHE A 531 -10.41 3.48 9.76
N GLU A 532 -11.71 3.42 9.49
CA GLU A 532 -12.45 4.59 9.06
C GLU A 532 -13.68 4.76 9.95
N VAL A 533 -13.77 5.92 10.62
CA VAL A 533 -14.88 6.28 11.52
C VAL A 533 -15.73 7.37 10.89
N ARG A 534 -17.06 7.19 10.90
CA ARG A 534 -18.04 8.15 10.38
C ARG A 534 -19.07 8.51 11.45
N LEU A 535 -19.30 9.80 11.64
CA LEU A 535 -20.34 10.30 12.55
C LEU A 535 -21.73 9.98 11.99
N LYS A 536 -22.69 9.71 12.87
CA LYS A 536 -24.07 9.35 12.48
C LYS A 536 -25.12 10.21 13.18
N THR A 537 -25.07 10.35 14.50
CA THR A 537 -26.12 11.05 15.26
C THR A 537 -25.53 11.78 16.46
N PRO A 538 -25.94 13.02 16.78
CA PRO A 538 -26.80 13.90 15.97
C PRO A 538 -26.22 14.15 14.58
N ALA A 539 -27.05 14.14 13.53
CA ALA A 539 -26.59 14.37 12.17
C ALA A 539 -26.11 15.81 11.98
N HIS A 540 -25.25 16.06 11.00
CA HIS A 540 -24.85 17.41 10.63
C HIS A 540 -26.09 18.25 10.29
N GLU A 541 -26.15 19.46 10.85
CA GLU A 541 -27.27 20.42 10.78
C GLU A 541 -28.59 19.94 11.42
N ALA A 542 -28.56 18.90 12.26
CA ALA A 542 -29.75 18.48 13.00
C ALA A 542 -30.24 19.58 13.95
N THR A 543 -31.55 19.83 13.96
CA THR A 543 -32.25 20.66 14.95
C THR A 543 -33.07 19.76 15.87
N GLY A 544 -33.66 20.28 16.96
CA GLY A 544 -34.44 19.43 17.86
C GLY A 544 -33.60 18.56 18.79
N VAL A 545 -32.28 18.77 18.86
CA VAL A 545 -31.39 17.85 19.60
C VAL A 545 -31.59 18.06 21.12
N PRO A 546 -31.76 16.98 21.91
CA PRO A 546 -31.92 17.11 23.36
C PRO A 546 -30.65 17.65 24.02
N LEU A 547 -30.77 18.18 25.25
CA LEU A 547 -29.64 18.74 26.00
C LEU A 547 -28.65 17.68 26.53
N ASN A 548 -28.98 16.39 26.40
CA ASN A 548 -28.15 15.24 26.73
C ASN A 548 -28.04 14.28 25.51
N PRO A 549 -27.51 14.75 24.37
CA PRO A 549 -27.50 13.97 23.15
C PRO A 549 -26.70 12.68 23.31
N THR A 550 -27.17 11.61 22.67
CA THR A 550 -26.34 10.43 22.45
C THR A 550 -25.56 10.62 21.16
N LEU A 551 -24.25 10.76 21.28
CA LEU A 551 -23.32 10.84 20.15
C LEU A 551 -23.06 9.41 19.64
N LYS A 552 -23.28 9.18 18.36
CA LYS A 552 -23.17 7.88 17.69
C LYS A 552 -22.34 7.98 16.42
N TRP A 553 -21.42 7.05 16.26
CA TRP A 553 -20.63 6.87 15.06
C TRP A 553 -20.73 5.42 14.57
N GLU A 554 -20.17 5.15 13.41
CA GLU A 554 -19.91 3.80 12.90
C GLU A 554 -18.48 3.72 12.38
N HIS A 555 -17.99 2.51 12.16
CA HIS A 555 -16.74 2.30 11.46
C HIS A 555 -16.91 1.27 10.34
N ASN A 556 -15.93 1.20 9.43
CA ASN A 556 -15.89 0.30 8.26
C ASN A 556 -15.85 -1.21 8.56
N GLY A 557 -16.17 -1.64 9.79
CA GLY A 557 -16.20 -3.05 10.18
C GLY A 557 -14.83 -3.70 10.37
N LEU A 558 -13.73 -2.93 10.44
CA LEU A 558 -12.40 -3.47 10.73
C LEU A 558 -12.40 -4.29 12.03
N GLU A 559 -11.97 -5.54 11.96
CA GLU A 559 -11.89 -6.45 13.11
C GLU A 559 -10.58 -6.24 13.89
N ALA A 560 -10.71 -5.90 15.18
CA ALA A 560 -9.62 -5.62 16.11
C ALA A 560 -9.97 -6.11 17.52
N ASP A 561 -8.95 -6.22 18.39
CA ASP A 561 -9.11 -6.67 19.77
C ASP A 561 -9.50 -5.53 20.72
N LEU A 562 -9.07 -4.31 20.39
CA LEU A 562 -9.35 -3.09 21.12
C LEU A 562 -9.65 -1.95 20.16
N TYR A 563 -10.62 -1.12 20.52
CA TYR A 563 -10.98 0.12 19.85
C TYR A 563 -10.89 1.26 20.85
N ASP A 564 -10.18 2.31 20.49
CA ASP A 564 -10.09 3.55 21.28
C ASP A 564 -10.70 4.69 20.49
N TYR A 565 -11.50 5.52 21.15
CA TYR A 565 -12.09 6.71 20.60
C TYR A 565 -11.86 7.89 21.55
N ALA A 566 -11.55 9.04 21.00
CA ALA A 566 -11.57 10.30 21.70
C ALA A 566 -12.56 11.24 21.00
N LEU A 567 -13.45 11.83 21.78
CA LEU A 567 -14.54 12.67 21.31
C LEU A 567 -14.39 14.07 21.88
N GLU A 568 -14.77 15.04 21.06
CA GLU A 568 -14.82 16.45 21.44
C GLU A 568 -16.22 17.01 21.16
N LEU A 569 -16.69 17.89 22.03
CA LEU A 569 -17.86 18.72 21.82
C LEU A 569 -17.54 20.18 22.15
N VAL A 570 -17.82 21.09 21.23
CA VAL A 570 -17.49 22.53 21.32
C VAL A 570 -18.76 23.36 21.18
N SER A 571 -18.89 24.39 22.02
CA SER A 571 -19.93 25.42 21.89
C SER A 571 -19.57 26.43 20.80
N LEU A 572 -20.44 26.58 19.80
CA LEU A 572 -20.27 27.58 18.74
C LEU A 572 -21.10 28.87 18.99
N SER A 573 -22.09 28.80 19.88
CA SER A 573 -22.93 29.95 20.22
C SER A 573 -22.42 30.79 21.38
N GLU A 574 -21.45 30.30 22.15
CA GLU A 574 -20.84 31.07 23.22
C GLU A 574 -19.71 31.94 22.68
N GLU A 575 -19.78 33.25 22.94
CA GLU A 575 -18.68 34.18 22.68
C GLU A 575 -17.61 34.08 23.79
N SER A 576 -16.90 32.95 23.87
CA SER A 576 -15.70 32.78 24.72
C SER A 576 -14.47 32.52 23.86
N ASP A 577 -13.30 33.03 24.29
CA ASP A 577 -12.01 32.78 23.63
C ASP A 577 -11.00 32.17 24.62
N PRO A 578 -10.64 30.88 24.49
CA PRO A 578 -11.16 29.93 23.50
C PRO A 578 -12.64 29.54 23.76
N PRO A 579 -13.34 28.98 22.75
CA PRO A 579 -14.69 28.46 22.92
C PRO A 579 -14.73 27.35 23.97
N ARG A 580 -15.83 27.25 24.74
CA ARG A 580 -16.01 26.14 25.67
C ARG A 580 -16.06 24.82 24.93
N TRP A 581 -15.37 23.83 25.49
CA TRP A 581 -15.23 22.50 24.93
C TRP A 581 -15.27 21.46 26.06
N ALA A 582 -15.65 20.24 25.70
CA ALA A 582 -15.70 19.08 26.57
C ALA A 582 -15.14 17.85 25.83
N TYR A 583 -14.60 16.90 26.59
CA TYR A 583 -13.86 15.77 26.05
C TYR A 583 -14.25 14.44 26.70
N SER A 584 -14.16 13.35 25.93
CA SER A 584 -14.38 12.00 26.45
C SER A 584 -13.55 10.97 25.70
N GLU A 585 -13.02 10.00 26.43
CA GLU A 585 -12.36 8.82 25.87
C GLU A 585 -13.19 7.56 26.09
N LEU A 586 -13.19 6.68 25.09
CA LEU A 586 -13.82 5.38 25.14
C LEU A 586 -12.87 4.32 24.59
N SER A 587 -12.38 3.46 25.48
CA SER A 587 -11.68 2.21 25.12
C SER A 587 -12.61 1.02 25.27
N THR A 588 -12.71 0.16 24.26
CA THR A 588 -13.62 -0.99 24.25
C THR A 588 -13.10 -2.15 23.41
N ASN A 589 -13.34 -3.37 23.86
CA ASN A 589 -13.10 -4.58 23.08
C ASN A 589 -14.32 -5.02 22.24
N ARG A 590 -15.40 -4.22 22.23
CA ARG A 590 -16.59 -4.52 21.43
C ARG A 590 -16.68 -3.58 20.23
N LYS A 591 -16.64 -4.16 19.02
CA LYS A 591 -16.79 -3.42 17.76
C LYS A 591 -18.13 -2.68 17.60
N ASP A 592 -19.18 -3.11 18.31
CA ASP A 592 -20.51 -2.50 18.25
C ASP A 592 -20.67 -1.33 19.23
N LYS A 593 -19.68 -1.05 20.08
CA LYS A 593 -19.72 0.02 21.08
C LYS A 593 -19.26 1.33 20.44
N THR A 594 -20.17 1.94 19.67
CA THR A 594 -19.91 3.16 18.89
C THR A 594 -20.84 4.32 19.30
N SER A 595 -21.08 4.47 20.61
CA SER A 595 -21.92 5.54 21.14
C SER A 595 -21.57 5.92 22.57
N VAL A 596 -21.66 7.22 22.89
CA VAL A 596 -21.51 7.80 24.22
C VAL A 596 -22.63 8.83 24.44
N VAL A 597 -23.16 8.89 25.66
CA VAL A 597 -24.11 9.95 26.05
C VAL A 597 -23.30 11.15 26.52
N TYR A 598 -23.67 12.35 26.08
CA TYR A 598 -23.10 13.58 26.62
C TYR A 598 -23.71 13.86 28.00
N ASP A 599 -22.91 13.70 29.05
CA ASP A 599 -23.31 13.87 30.44
C ASP A 599 -22.11 14.31 31.31
N SER A 600 -22.33 14.43 32.62
CA SER A 600 -21.33 14.91 33.58
C SER A 600 -20.11 14.00 33.78
N SER A 601 -20.01 12.86 33.07
CA SER A 601 -18.79 12.03 33.05
C SER A 601 -17.72 12.55 32.10
N TRP A 602 -18.07 13.47 31.20
CA TRP A 602 -17.12 14.11 30.29
C TRP A 602 -16.17 15.04 31.05
N GLU A 603 -14.92 15.08 30.62
CA GLU A 603 -13.96 16.08 31.08
C GLU A 603 -14.38 17.46 30.58
N ASP A 604 -14.20 18.48 31.42
CA ASP A 604 -14.62 19.87 31.17
C ASP A 604 -16.10 20.01 30.78
N TYR A 605 -16.94 19.10 31.27
CA TYR A 605 -18.37 19.10 31.01
C TYR A 605 -19.04 20.46 31.29
N PHE A 606 -19.89 20.88 30.34
CA PHE A 606 -20.78 22.02 30.51
C PHE A 606 -22.21 21.68 30.06
N ALA A 607 -23.22 22.23 30.74
CA ALA A 607 -24.61 22.00 30.38
C ALA A 607 -24.96 22.68 29.04
N LEU A 608 -25.53 21.92 28.10
CA LEU A 608 -26.03 22.46 26.84
C LEU A 608 -27.24 23.40 27.08
N GLN A 609 -27.42 24.38 26.21
CA GLN A 609 -28.44 25.43 26.31
C GLN A 609 -29.45 25.32 25.17
N ASN A 610 -30.72 25.59 25.45
CA ASN A 610 -31.75 25.54 24.42
C ASN A 610 -31.49 26.55 23.28
N ASN A 611 -31.68 26.14 22.03
CA ASN A 611 -31.44 26.92 20.81
C ASN A 611 -29.98 27.34 20.56
N TRP A 612 -29.01 26.63 21.14
CA TRP A 612 -27.59 26.84 20.86
C TRP A 612 -27.04 25.85 19.84
N VAL A 613 -25.99 26.26 19.16
CA VAL A 613 -25.26 25.51 18.14
C VAL A 613 -24.00 24.92 18.75
N TYR A 614 -23.80 23.63 18.51
CA TYR A 614 -22.65 22.87 18.98
C TYR A 614 -22.01 22.12 17.82
N GLN A 615 -20.70 21.92 17.92
CA GLN A 615 -19.93 21.03 17.04
C GLN A 615 -19.49 19.83 17.84
N TRP A 616 -19.52 18.63 17.25
CA TRP A 616 -18.90 17.45 17.84
C TRP A 616 -18.14 16.64 16.79
N ASP A 617 -17.11 15.94 17.25
CA ASP A 617 -16.31 15.06 16.41
C ASP A 617 -15.72 13.89 17.21
N VAL A 618 -15.33 12.83 16.50
CA VAL A 618 -14.40 11.82 16.99
C VAL A 618 -13.00 12.26 16.57
N ILE A 619 -12.37 13.09 17.39
CA ILE A 619 -11.05 13.68 17.08
C ILE A 619 -9.94 12.64 17.02
N TYR A 620 -10.09 11.48 17.66
CA TYR A 620 -9.12 10.41 17.55
C TYR A 620 -9.80 9.06 17.57
N ALA A 621 -9.39 8.15 16.69
CA ALA A 621 -9.87 6.77 16.75
C ALA A 621 -8.80 5.76 16.32
N ARG A 622 -8.69 4.67 17.07
CA ARG A 622 -7.74 3.59 16.82
C ARG A 622 -8.38 2.22 16.95
N ALA A 623 -7.87 1.30 16.16
CA ALA A 623 -8.14 -0.12 16.27
C ALA A 623 -6.82 -0.86 16.47
N PHE A 624 -6.74 -1.76 17.44
CA PHE A 624 -5.54 -2.53 17.77
C PHE A 624 -5.75 -4.02 17.64
N LYS A 625 -4.76 -4.69 17.07
CA LYS A 625 -4.62 -6.14 17.10
C LYS A 625 -3.38 -6.51 17.89
N LEU A 626 -3.55 -7.22 18.99
CA LEU A 626 -2.50 -7.56 19.93
C LEU A 626 -2.04 -9.00 19.66
N TYR A 627 -0.73 -9.20 19.46
CA TYR A 627 -0.16 -10.53 19.24
C TYR A 627 0.54 -11.05 20.49
N ASP A 628 1.48 -10.25 21.01
CA ASP A 628 2.19 -10.50 22.26
C ASP A 628 2.21 -9.17 23.02
N TYR A 629 1.56 -9.12 24.18
CA TYR A 629 1.52 -7.96 25.08
C TYR A 629 1.60 -8.44 26.53
N ALA A 630 2.68 -8.13 27.23
CA ALA A 630 2.84 -8.47 28.65
C ALA A 630 2.26 -7.36 29.54
N THR A 631 1.30 -7.72 30.41
CA THR A 631 0.60 -6.80 31.33
C THR A 631 1.15 -6.78 32.76
N ASP A 632 2.30 -7.39 33.06
CA ASP A 632 2.75 -7.64 34.43
C ASP A 632 3.80 -6.65 34.99
N GLY A 633 3.91 -5.46 34.41
CA GLY A 633 4.76 -4.40 34.97
C GLY A 633 6.27 -4.63 34.82
N LYS A 634 6.72 -5.65 34.09
CA LYS A 634 8.13 -5.81 33.69
C LYS A 634 8.25 -6.17 32.20
N GLN A 635 8.76 -5.21 31.44
CA GLN A 635 9.07 -5.22 30.00
C GLN A 635 7.88 -5.50 29.06
N VAL A 636 7.43 -4.41 28.42
CA VAL A 636 6.47 -4.39 27.32
C VAL A 636 7.16 -4.98 26.07
N ILE A 637 6.98 -6.27 25.81
CA ILE A 637 7.08 -6.76 24.43
C ILE A 637 5.76 -6.40 23.79
N ALA A 638 5.78 -5.39 22.93
CA ALA A 638 4.62 -4.97 22.16
C ALA A 638 4.79 -5.49 20.73
N VAL A 639 4.11 -6.58 20.41
CA VAL A 639 3.83 -6.95 19.02
C VAL A 639 2.36 -6.69 18.80
N TYR A 640 2.05 -5.59 18.09
CA TYR A 640 0.69 -5.23 17.75
C TYR A 640 0.62 -4.61 16.35
N SER A 641 -0.58 -4.58 15.81
CA SER A 641 -0.90 -3.70 14.69
C SER A 641 -1.91 -2.68 15.16
N ALA A 642 -1.70 -1.42 14.77
CA ALA A 642 -2.63 -0.34 15.01
C ALA A 642 -3.11 0.24 13.68
N ALA A 643 -4.42 0.50 13.59
CA ALA A 643 -5.03 1.24 12.51
C ALA A 643 -5.67 2.52 13.07
N PHE A 644 -5.46 3.65 12.39
CA PHE A 644 -5.89 4.97 12.85
C PHE A 644 -6.91 5.55 11.85
N SER A 645 -7.98 6.13 12.38
CA SER A 645 -8.86 7.00 11.60
C SER A 645 -8.32 8.42 11.69
N LEU A 646 -8.10 9.05 10.53
CA LEU A 646 -7.83 10.48 10.42
C LEU A 646 -9.05 11.19 9.81
N GLY A 647 -9.18 12.48 10.09
CA GLY A 647 -10.29 13.32 9.67
C GLY A 647 -10.21 13.74 8.21
N ARG A 648 -11.07 14.68 7.78
CA ARG A 648 -11.03 15.23 6.42
C ARG A 648 -9.67 15.86 6.09
N LYS A 649 -9.38 15.96 4.78
CA LYS A 649 -8.21 16.64 4.19
C LYS A 649 -7.78 17.86 5.01
N SER A 650 -6.50 17.89 5.42
CA SER A 650 -5.80 18.88 6.26
C SER A 650 -6.01 18.82 7.78
N GLN A 651 -6.86 17.92 8.30
CA GLN A 651 -7.00 17.69 9.74
C GLN A 651 -6.22 16.43 10.18
N ALA A 652 -5.32 16.61 11.14
CA ALA A 652 -4.50 15.56 11.74
C ALA A 652 -5.31 14.49 12.51
N TYR A 653 -6.59 14.76 12.72
CA TYR A 653 -7.49 14.21 13.72
C TYR A 653 -8.92 14.40 13.21
N GLY A 654 -9.84 13.53 13.60
CA GLY A 654 -11.26 13.68 13.26
C GLY A 654 -11.90 12.46 12.60
N SER A 655 -13.21 12.54 12.46
CA SER A 655 -14.00 11.59 11.68
C SER A 655 -13.84 11.82 10.18
N TYR A 656 -14.01 10.76 9.40
CA TYR A 656 -13.85 10.80 7.95
C TYR A 656 -14.83 11.76 7.26
N ASN A 657 -16.06 11.86 7.77
CA ASN A 657 -17.07 12.78 7.25
C ASN A 657 -16.94 14.20 7.81
N GLY A 658 -15.97 14.46 8.68
CA GLY A 658 -15.72 15.74 9.34
C GLY A 658 -16.69 15.99 10.50
N ALA A 659 -16.34 16.99 11.32
CA ALA A 659 -17.14 17.37 12.48
C ALA A 659 -18.60 17.68 12.12
N PHE A 660 -19.51 17.25 12.99
CA PHE A 660 -20.94 17.48 12.85
C PHE A 660 -21.39 18.66 13.70
N VAL A 661 -22.19 19.54 13.11
CA VAL A 661 -22.79 20.68 13.81
C VAL A 661 -24.25 20.36 14.07
N PHE A 662 -24.80 20.73 15.23
CA PHE A 662 -26.21 20.58 15.52
C PHE A 662 -26.73 21.71 16.42
N THR A 663 -28.05 21.87 16.42
CA THR A 663 -28.76 22.85 17.27
C THR A 663 -29.63 22.11 18.28
N THR A 664 -29.45 22.43 19.56
CA THR A 664 -30.28 21.88 20.62
C THR A 664 -31.61 22.62 20.75
N GLY A 665 -32.65 21.94 21.24
CA GLY A 665 -33.96 22.53 21.47
C GLY A 665 -34.94 22.38 20.32
N ASP A 666 -36.22 22.64 20.58
CA ASP A 666 -37.33 22.38 19.66
C ASP A 666 -37.05 22.95 18.25
N ALA A 667 -37.24 22.12 17.23
CA ALA A 667 -37.18 22.58 15.84
C ALA A 667 -38.30 23.61 15.64
N LYS A 668 -37.94 24.86 15.30
CA LYS A 668 -38.92 25.88 14.93
C LYS A 668 -39.59 25.54 13.60
#